data_AF-A0A961INM6-F1
#
_entry.id   AF-A0A961INM6-F1
#
_cell.length_a   1.000
_cell.length_b   1.000
_cell.length_c   1.000
_cell.angle_alpha   90.00
_cell.angle_beta   90.00
_cell.angle_gamma   90.00
#
_symmetry.space_group_name_H-M   'P 1'
#
loop_
_entity.id
_entity.type
_entity.pdbx_description
1 polymer ?
#
loop_
_entity_poly.entity_id
_entity_poly.type
_entity_poly.pdbx_seq_one_letter_code
_entity_poly.pdbx_strand_id
1 'polypeptide(L)'
;MIAARYAPALQPFVFEPIEAAPDFVRDLIGRGRAGLPPSSGPDEPASATALRAGADRAFLRHLDRGLTELPHERQRVLRILHFGDSQIWDDHFSGDLRRRFQSEFGDGGRGLVAPYHGYSFHLQGHRARATLGRTGYHVVLRYTTTDHELNALADESIGFLGRSHMIPATPWSSFQQAEADAAAWQKVQVLVRLPPGPERKVQVQRYDDQRLVARAGLQAAAGCEWLDLSVPGLAGKDTELRFDSDRSAPVYIDAINLESEHGVAYSTVTLMGIHLAWMGSATDENRRCGFSHYQPELVILSFGVNEAYSLMSYAHYTIEAYESALKTELGRLRRSLPNSDFVLIGTGEVRSLSGQGLSPYGDAMREIQARTAESLGMAFYDQYAALGGPGQSARLQARGFLQSDLLHFTPSGSRYAADLLYEELTTGVHIGAAPAAAPGPTARGEAGADAGVALFQSRAYLYFLGAVLVGAGLVSRWPTVRIALLLGASYVFYASWVLWPLLLLIASTTIDYVCALALAAAGSRTLRKRAVLVVSIVANLGLLGFFKYGQFFTDTISPLFLDYFDSSHWTWPLLPAGISFYTFQSMSYTIDVYRGILPAERNPLRFAMYVAFFPQLIAGPIVRAAHFLPDMAGRARHFAVNDRRFGAGLFTIAVGLLKKSFADRLALSAVDDVFAVPGMFSPIEIALSVYAYGLQIYWDFSGYTDIALGSAALLGFRLTHNFNQPYRAQSISDFWRRWHISLGSWLRDYLYIPLGGARRRPAINLLVTMLLCGLWHGAGWQFVLWGLYHGLLMVLERWLGLGRRTSTGVMGFLRSTIALHLVLAGWILFRAAGLSGVGNFLQASLQSTPARDLQLSTLAIVGVGYLIHFLPVSWFGRTRAVFVRSPWPLRGFTLAVFCLGLWQLQSVGYRPFIYFQF
;
A
#
# COMPACT_ATOMS: atom_id res chain seq x y z
N MET A 1 33.07 -33.96 -4.53
CA MET A 1 33.91 -33.82 -5.75
C MET A 1 33.52 -32.68 -6.69
N ILE A 2 32.55 -31.82 -6.36
CA ILE A 2 32.30 -30.54 -7.07
C ILE A 2 32.74 -29.32 -6.23
N ALA A 3 32.94 -29.52 -4.92
CA ALA A 3 33.39 -28.49 -3.97
C ALA A 3 34.92 -28.16 -3.97
N ALA A 4 35.68 -28.64 -4.97
CA ALA A 4 37.15 -28.47 -5.01
C ALA A 4 37.66 -27.63 -6.19
N ARG A 5 36.77 -27.01 -6.98
CA ARG A 5 37.15 -26.24 -8.19
C ARG A 5 36.98 -24.71 -8.11
N TYR A 6 36.54 -24.16 -6.98
CA TYR A 6 36.30 -22.70 -6.83
C TYR A 6 36.97 -22.11 -5.58
N ALA A 7 38.16 -22.61 -5.25
CA ALA A 7 38.90 -22.25 -4.03
C ALA A 7 40.00 -21.17 -4.17
N PRO A 8 40.12 -20.38 -5.26
CA PRO A 8 40.87 -19.13 -5.17
C PRO A 8 40.18 -17.95 -5.86
N ALA A 9 39.29 -17.26 -5.15
CA ALA A 9 38.94 -15.86 -5.39
C ALA A 9 38.43 -15.21 -4.08
N LEU A 10 39.14 -15.48 -2.98
CA LEU A 10 38.97 -14.74 -1.72
C LEU A 10 40.00 -13.61 -1.71
N GLN A 11 39.57 -12.43 -2.12
CA GLN A 11 40.19 -11.18 -1.71
C GLN A 11 39.16 -10.33 -0.96
N PRO A 12 39.58 -9.56 0.06
CA PRO A 12 38.70 -8.66 0.79
C PRO A 12 38.27 -7.53 -0.16
N PHE A 13 37.01 -7.51 -0.59
CA PHE A 13 36.49 -6.40 -1.39
C PHE A 13 36.27 -5.18 -0.50
N VAL A 14 37.28 -4.32 -0.51
CA VAL A 14 37.22 -2.91 -0.11
C VAL A 14 36.21 -2.22 -1.04
N PHE A 15 35.37 -1.33 -0.52
CA PHE A 15 34.61 -0.41 -1.36
C PHE A 15 35.59 0.28 -2.30
N GLU A 16 35.48 0.00 -3.59
CA GLU A 16 36.31 0.69 -4.56
C GLU A 16 35.90 2.17 -4.59
N PRO A 17 36.84 3.10 -4.35
CA PRO A 17 36.56 4.52 -4.52
C PRO A 17 36.18 4.80 -5.99
N ILE A 18 35.54 5.93 -6.26
CA ILE A 18 35.19 6.44 -7.61
C ILE A 18 36.38 6.31 -8.61
N GLU A 19 37.61 6.27 -8.10
CA GLU A 19 38.86 6.03 -8.81
C GLU A 19 38.97 4.66 -9.51
N ALA A 20 38.14 3.66 -9.20
CA ALA A 20 38.19 2.34 -9.84
C ALA A 20 37.04 2.07 -10.83
N ALA A 21 36.10 3.01 -11.01
CA ALA A 21 35.12 2.91 -12.08
C ALA A 21 35.81 2.87 -13.46
N PRO A 22 35.24 2.20 -14.49
CA PRO A 22 35.81 2.20 -15.85
C PRO A 22 36.13 3.62 -16.31
N ASP A 23 37.22 3.81 -17.07
CA ASP A 23 37.71 5.14 -17.46
C ASP A 23 36.61 6.02 -18.10
N PHE A 24 35.67 5.41 -18.82
CA PHE A 24 34.52 6.12 -19.43
C PHE A 24 33.53 6.66 -18.38
N VAL A 25 33.29 5.95 -17.27
CA VAL A 25 32.42 6.41 -16.17
C VAL A 25 33.11 7.55 -15.43
N ARG A 26 34.44 7.47 -15.24
CA ARG A 26 35.23 8.58 -14.69
C ARG A 26 35.25 9.79 -15.61
N ASP A 27 35.36 9.60 -16.92
CA ASP A 27 35.27 10.66 -17.93
C ASP A 27 33.86 11.31 -17.93
N LEU A 28 32.78 10.52 -17.84
CA LEU A 28 31.42 11.06 -17.68
C LEU A 28 31.22 11.83 -16.38
N ILE A 29 31.76 11.35 -15.26
CA ILE A 29 31.75 12.06 -13.98
C ILE A 29 32.58 13.36 -14.08
N GLY A 30 33.68 13.35 -14.82
CA GLY A 30 34.50 14.52 -15.14
C GLY A 30 33.74 15.56 -15.96
N ARG A 31 33.02 15.12 -17.00
CA ARG A 31 32.15 15.96 -17.85
C ARG A 31 30.90 16.47 -17.12
N GLY A 32 30.34 15.70 -16.18
CA GLY A 32 29.24 16.14 -15.32
C GLY A 32 29.66 17.16 -14.25
N ARG A 33 30.95 17.19 -13.87
CA ARG A 33 31.54 18.21 -12.97
C ARG A 33 31.96 19.48 -13.70
N ALA A 34 32.37 19.38 -14.96
CA ALA A 34 32.56 20.53 -15.84
C ALA A 34 31.18 20.98 -16.35
N GLY A 35 30.51 21.84 -15.58
CA GLY A 35 29.14 22.28 -15.84
C GLY A 35 28.82 22.39 -17.33
N LEU A 36 27.82 21.62 -17.77
CA LEU A 36 27.17 21.80 -19.07
C LEU A 36 26.79 23.29 -19.19
N PRO A 37 26.98 23.90 -20.37
CA PRO A 37 26.73 25.33 -20.54
C PRO A 37 25.31 25.67 -20.08
N PRO A 38 25.11 26.85 -19.47
CA PRO A 38 23.80 27.25 -18.98
C PRO A 38 22.83 27.26 -20.16
N SER A 39 21.89 26.31 -20.20
CA SER A 39 20.76 26.43 -21.11
C SER A 39 19.90 27.59 -20.61
N SER A 40 19.56 28.46 -21.57
CA SER A 40 18.81 29.68 -21.40
C SER A 40 17.41 29.44 -20.82
N GLY A 41 17.13 30.04 -19.65
CA GLY A 41 15.78 30.37 -19.16
C GLY A 41 14.89 29.21 -18.69
N PRO A 42 13.88 29.47 -17.82
CA PRO A 42 13.12 28.42 -17.14
C PRO A 42 11.78 27.99 -17.80
N ASP A 43 11.46 28.43 -19.03
CA ASP A 43 10.07 28.33 -19.53
C ASP A 43 9.87 27.69 -20.93
N GLU A 44 10.85 27.02 -21.53
CA GLU A 44 10.62 26.27 -22.78
C GLU A 44 10.89 24.76 -22.63
N PRO A 45 9.98 23.88 -23.12
CA PRO A 45 10.34 22.48 -23.35
C PRO A 45 11.52 22.45 -24.33
N ALA A 46 12.50 21.57 -24.07
CA ALA A 46 13.66 21.45 -24.94
C ALA A 46 13.20 21.26 -26.40
N SER A 47 13.59 22.17 -27.29
CA SER A 47 13.17 22.20 -28.70
C SER A 47 13.77 21.08 -29.57
N ALA A 48 14.22 19.98 -28.95
CA ALA A 48 14.82 18.82 -29.60
C ALA A 48 13.97 17.59 -29.28
N THR A 49 13.55 16.86 -30.30
CA THR A 49 12.80 15.60 -30.18
C THR A 49 13.54 14.67 -29.21
N ALA A 50 12.88 14.29 -28.11
CA ALA A 50 13.45 13.41 -27.10
C ALA A 50 13.53 11.97 -27.59
N LEU A 51 12.73 11.62 -28.61
CA LEU A 51 12.85 10.38 -29.34
C LEU A 51 14.05 10.44 -30.30
N ARG A 52 15.14 9.77 -29.93
CA ARG A 52 16.30 9.59 -30.80
C ARG A 52 15.99 8.50 -31.81
N ALA A 53 15.35 8.90 -32.89
CA ALA A 53 15.30 8.16 -34.13
C ALA A 53 16.35 8.78 -35.07
N GLY A 54 17.22 7.98 -35.68
CA GLY A 54 18.02 8.46 -36.82
C GLY A 54 17.10 9.19 -37.82
N ALA A 55 17.64 10.21 -38.51
CA ALA A 55 16.93 11.33 -39.16
C ALA A 55 15.66 11.03 -40.01
N ASP A 56 15.34 9.78 -40.32
CA ASP A 56 14.27 9.36 -41.21
C ASP A 56 13.10 8.62 -40.52
N ARG A 57 12.97 8.63 -39.18
CA ARG A 57 11.96 7.84 -38.41
C ARG A 57 11.88 6.36 -38.80
N ALA A 58 12.94 5.83 -39.40
CA ALA A 58 12.99 4.51 -40.00
C ALA A 58 12.83 3.36 -38.98
N PHE A 59 12.81 3.67 -37.68
CA PHE A 59 12.66 2.77 -36.55
C PHE A 59 11.20 2.58 -36.08
N LEU A 60 10.27 3.40 -36.59
CA LEU A 60 8.83 3.34 -36.26
C LEU A 60 7.97 3.07 -37.51
N ARG A 61 8.53 2.39 -38.52
CA ARG A 61 7.86 2.20 -39.83
C ARG A 61 6.57 1.38 -39.73
N HIS A 62 6.54 0.36 -38.89
CA HIS A 62 5.36 -0.49 -38.70
C HIS A 62 4.27 0.23 -37.92
N LEU A 63 4.64 0.99 -36.88
CA LEU A 63 3.73 1.86 -36.15
C LEU A 63 3.15 2.95 -37.06
N ASP A 64 3.99 3.74 -37.72
CA ASP A 64 3.57 4.88 -38.56
C ASP A 64 2.65 4.39 -39.69
N ARG A 65 3.04 3.29 -40.37
CA ARG A 65 2.20 2.65 -41.39
C ARG A 65 0.88 2.16 -40.78
N GLY A 66 0.95 1.50 -39.63
CA GLY A 66 -0.22 0.94 -38.96
C GLY A 66 -1.22 2.02 -38.57
N LEU A 67 -0.78 3.09 -37.93
CA LEU A 67 -1.63 4.22 -37.53
C LEU A 67 -2.19 4.99 -38.74
N THR A 68 -1.44 5.06 -39.86
CA THR A 68 -1.92 5.70 -41.09
C THR A 68 -2.98 4.86 -41.80
N GLU A 69 -2.83 3.54 -41.84
CA GLU A 69 -3.76 2.63 -42.50
C GLU A 69 -5.01 2.35 -41.65
N LEU A 70 -4.89 2.38 -40.31
CA LEU A 70 -5.95 1.99 -39.39
C LEU A 70 -7.28 2.73 -39.64
N PRO A 71 -7.35 4.07 -39.79
CA PRO A 71 -8.61 4.77 -40.09
C PRO A 71 -9.30 4.34 -41.39
N HIS A 72 -8.58 3.70 -42.32
CA HIS A 72 -9.08 3.27 -43.62
C HIS A 72 -9.51 1.79 -43.65
N GLU A 73 -9.20 1.01 -42.61
CA GLU A 73 -9.48 -0.41 -42.54
C GLU A 73 -10.50 -0.74 -41.45
N ARG A 74 -11.67 -1.27 -41.84
CA ARG A 74 -12.78 -1.51 -40.89
C ARG A 74 -12.57 -2.69 -39.94
N GLN A 75 -11.64 -3.60 -40.22
CA GLN A 75 -11.41 -4.83 -39.45
C GLN A 75 -9.91 -5.06 -39.25
N ARG A 76 -9.28 -4.12 -38.52
CA ARG A 76 -7.86 -4.16 -38.21
C ARG A 76 -7.63 -3.72 -36.78
N VAL A 77 -6.80 -4.50 -36.08
CA VAL A 77 -6.32 -4.19 -34.74
C VAL A 77 -4.81 -3.99 -34.81
N LEU A 78 -4.35 -2.79 -34.46
CA LEU A 78 -2.94 -2.48 -34.26
C LEU A 78 -2.54 -2.84 -32.82
N ARG A 79 -1.46 -3.58 -32.65
CA ARG A 79 -1.03 -4.14 -31.37
C ARG A 79 0.20 -3.40 -30.84
N ILE A 80 0.09 -2.90 -29.62
CA ILE A 80 1.20 -2.33 -28.86
C ILE A 80 1.45 -3.22 -27.63
N LEU A 81 2.71 -3.58 -27.39
CA LEU A 81 3.12 -4.38 -26.24
C LEU A 81 4.11 -3.61 -25.37
N HIS A 82 3.72 -3.29 -24.15
CA HIS A 82 4.51 -2.47 -23.23
C HIS A 82 4.99 -3.29 -22.04
N PHE A 83 6.29 -3.56 -21.98
CA PHE A 83 6.95 -4.16 -20.83
C PHE A 83 7.53 -3.09 -19.91
N GLY A 84 7.48 -3.34 -18.60
CA GLY A 84 8.20 -2.50 -17.65
C GLY A 84 8.20 -3.00 -16.22
N ASP A 85 8.85 -2.23 -15.37
CA ASP A 85 9.01 -2.52 -13.94
C ASP A 85 7.93 -1.80 -13.09
N SER A 86 8.29 -1.39 -11.87
CA SER A 86 7.41 -0.64 -10.98
C SER A 86 6.94 0.70 -11.54
N GLN A 87 7.61 1.29 -12.52
CA GLN A 87 7.21 2.57 -13.12
C GLN A 87 5.90 2.51 -13.91
N ILE A 88 5.48 1.32 -14.36
CA ILE A 88 4.20 1.12 -15.06
C ILE A 88 3.27 0.13 -14.33
N TRP A 89 3.63 -0.27 -13.11
CA TRP A 89 2.98 -1.35 -12.36
C TRP A 89 1.52 -1.07 -12.00
N ASP A 90 1.19 0.18 -11.72
CA ASP A 90 -0.16 0.64 -11.42
C ASP A 90 -1.00 0.94 -12.69
N ASP A 91 -0.42 0.69 -13.86
CA ASP A 91 -0.98 0.94 -15.19
C ASP A 91 -1.47 2.38 -15.39
N HIS A 92 -0.97 3.36 -14.61
CA HIS A 92 -1.29 4.77 -14.83
C HIS A 92 -0.61 5.29 -16.10
N PHE A 93 0.72 5.12 -16.22
CA PHE A 93 1.47 5.60 -17.39
C PHE A 93 1.09 4.87 -18.68
N SER A 94 1.12 3.53 -18.66
CA SER A 94 0.71 2.69 -19.79
C SER A 94 -0.80 2.76 -20.07
N GLY A 95 -1.64 2.97 -19.05
CA GLY A 95 -3.08 3.15 -19.21
C GLY A 95 -3.45 4.50 -19.82
N ASP A 96 -2.73 5.58 -19.49
CA ASP A 96 -2.90 6.86 -20.15
C ASP A 96 -2.47 6.80 -21.63
N LEU A 97 -1.33 6.16 -21.95
CA LEU A 97 -0.95 5.89 -23.34
C LEU A 97 -2.02 5.10 -24.09
N ARG A 98 -2.49 3.99 -23.49
CA ARG A 98 -3.57 3.17 -24.06
C ARG A 98 -4.79 4.03 -24.38
N ARG A 99 -5.28 4.82 -23.42
CA ARG A 99 -6.45 5.70 -23.61
C ARG A 99 -6.23 6.71 -24.73
N ARG A 100 -5.03 7.30 -24.84
CA ARG A 100 -4.71 8.27 -25.89
C ARG A 100 -4.80 7.62 -27.28
N PHE A 101 -4.08 6.51 -27.48
CA PHE A 101 -4.16 5.74 -28.73
C PHE A 101 -5.59 5.31 -29.05
N GLN A 102 -6.31 4.74 -28.08
CA GLN A 102 -7.65 4.22 -28.32
C GLN A 102 -8.69 5.33 -28.57
N SER A 103 -8.51 6.51 -27.95
CA SER A 103 -9.39 7.66 -28.18
C SER A 103 -9.26 8.24 -29.58
N GLU A 104 -8.07 8.18 -30.18
CA GLU A 104 -7.78 8.76 -31.49
C GLU A 104 -7.96 7.74 -32.63
N PHE A 105 -7.56 6.50 -32.39
CA PHE A 105 -7.50 5.44 -33.42
C PHE A 105 -8.51 4.30 -33.21
N GLY A 106 -9.41 4.44 -32.23
CA GLY A 106 -10.39 3.41 -31.87
C GLY A 106 -9.88 2.40 -30.84
N ASP A 107 -10.79 1.86 -30.04
CA ASP A 107 -10.47 0.88 -29.01
C ASP A 107 -10.40 -0.54 -29.59
N GLY A 108 -9.17 -1.00 -29.83
CA GLY A 108 -8.82 -2.34 -30.33
C GLY A 108 -8.91 -3.45 -29.28
N GLY A 109 -9.35 -3.15 -28.06
CA GLY A 109 -9.40 -4.08 -26.93
C GLY A 109 -8.17 -4.01 -26.02
N ARG A 110 -8.12 -4.91 -25.04
CA ARG A 110 -7.08 -4.91 -23.99
C ARG A 110 -5.75 -5.51 -24.45
N GLY A 111 -5.78 -6.35 -25.48
CA GLY A 111 -4.63 -7.11 -25.96
C GLY A 111 -4.27 -8.27 -25.03
N LEU A 112 -2.97 -8.52 -24.85
CA LEU A 112 -2.47 -9.57 -23.98
C LEU A 112 -2.64 -9.23 -22.50
N VAL A 113 -3.36 -10.10 -21.79
CA VAL A 113 -3.51 -10.08 -20.34
C VAL A 113 -3.07 -11.40 -19.73
N ALA A 114 -2.81 -11.41 -18.43
CA ALA A 114 -2.65 -12.68 -17.72
C ALA A 114 -4.01 -13.29 -17.41
N PRO A 115 -4.07 -14.62 -17.25
CA PRO A 115 -5.27 -15.31 -16.78
C PRO A 115 -5.79 -14.81 -15.44
N TYR A 116 -4.91 -14.32 -14.59
CA TYR A 116 -5.29 -13.71 -13.33
C TYR A 116 -4.20 -12.74 -12.90
N HIS A 117 -4.64 -11.65 -12.28
CA HIS A 117 -3.79 -10.65 -11.67
C HIS A 117 -3.96 -10.82 -10.16
N GLY A 118 -2.95 -11.34 -9.47
CA GLY A 118 -2.97 -11.50 -8.00
C GLY A 118 -3.24 -10.19 -7.27
N TYR A 119 -3.34 -10.24 -5.93
CA TYR A 119 -3.66 -9.11 -5.02
C TYR A 119 -2.79 -7.84 -5.15
N SER A 120 -1.82 -7.80 -6.04
CA SER A 120 -0.84 -6.72 -6.13
C SER A 120 -0.89 -5.97 -7.46
N PHE A 121 -1.62 -6.46 -8.47
CA PHE A 121 -1.56 -5.92 -9.84
C PHE A 121 -2.92 -5.42 -10.35
N HIS A 122 -2.99 -4.14 -10.71
CA HIS A 122 -4.20 -3.48 -11.21
C HIS A 122 -3.96 -2.92 -12.61
N LEU A 123 -4.79 -3.33 -13.57
CA LEU A 123 -4.85 -2.74 -14.90
C LEU A 123 -6.05 -1.80 -14.97
N GLN A 124 -5.87 -0.58 -15.44
CA GLN A 124 -6.99 0.37 -15.57
C GLN A 124 -7.90 -0.05 -16.72
N GLY A 125 -9.22 0.16 -16.63
CA GLY A 125 -10.11 -0.26 -17.72
C GLY A 125 -10.39 -1.78 -17.77
N HIS A 126 -9.80 -2.57 -16.87
CA HIS A 126 -9.84 -4.04 -16.95
C HIS A 126 -9.76 -4.73 -15.59
N ARG A 127 -10.66 -5.66 -15.33
CA ARG A 127 -10.68 -6.49 -14.12
C ARG A 127 -10.54 -7.96 -14.47
N ALA A 128 -9.61 -8.64 -13.82
CA ALA A 128 -9.46 -10.08 -13.90
C ALA A 128 -9.70 -10.72 -12.54
N ARG A 129 -10.44 -11.82 -12.49
CA ARG A 129 -10.66 -12.64 -11.29
C ARG A 129 -10.47 -14.11 -11.64
N ALA A 130 -10.06 -14.93 -10.69
CA ALA A 130 -10.10 -16.38 -10.82
C ALA A 130 -10.95 -17.00 -9.70
N THR A 131 -11.51 -18.20 -9.92
CA THR A 131 -12.23 -18.93 -8.87
C THR A 131 -11.29 -19.28 -7.70
N LEU A 132 -11.81 -19.19 -6.47
CA LEU A 132 -11.16 -19.37 -5.17
C LEU A 132 -10.61 -20.79 -4.87
N GLY A 133 -9.92 -21.42 -5.82
CA GLY A 133 -9.08 -22.59 -5.57
C GLY A 133 -7.66 -22.13 -5.22
N ARG A 134 -7.20 -22.41 -3.99
CA ARG A 134 -5.80 -22.21 -3.53
C ARG A 134 -4.75 -23.06 -4.28
N THR A 135 -4.98 -23.45 -5.53
CA THR A 135 -4.25 -24.51 -6.23
C THR A 135 -3.60 -24.08 -7.54
N GLY A 136 -3.97 -22.94 -8.13
CA GLY A 136 -3.23 -22.35 -9.27
C GLY A 136 -1.98 -21.64 -8.79
N TYR A 137 -0.81 -22.01 -9.31
CA TYR A 137 0.46 -21.39 -8.94
C TYR A 137 0.92 -20.46 -10.05
N HIS A 138 1.33 -19.24 -9.67
CA HIS A 138 2.06 -18.37 -10.59
C HIS A 138 3.50 -18.87 -10.67
N VAL A 139 3.90 -19.28 -11.87
CA VAL A 139 5.29 -19.53 -12.17
C VAL A 139 5.88 -18.21 -12.66
N VAL A 140 6.61 -17.58 -11.76
CA VAL A 140 7.41 -16.38 -12.03
C VAL A 140 8.73 -16.60 -11.31
N LEU A 141 9.84 -16.52 -12.04
CA LEU A 141 11.13 -16.34 -11.39
C LEU A 141 11.16 -14.92 -10.83
N ARG A 142 11.03 -14.81 -9.51
CA ARG A 142 11.27 -13.53 -8.82
C ARG A 142 12.77 -13.30 -8.84
N TYR A 143 13.26 -12.64 -9.89
CA TYR A 143 14.60 -12.08 -9.90
C TYR A 143 14.65 -10.89 -8.94
N THR A 144 14.86 -11.19 -7.66
CA THR A 144 15.28 -10.25 -6.64
C THR A 144 16.63 -10.73 -6.13
N THR A 145 17.70 -10.36 -6.85
CA THR A 145 19.06 -10.17 -6.31
C THR A 145 19.74 -11.33 -5.55
N THR A 146 19.37 -12.61 -5.68
CA THR A 146 19.99 -13.68 -4.85
C THR A 146 20.63 -14.88 -5.54
N ASP A 147 20.66 -15.04 -6.86
CA ASP A 147 21.47 -16.12 -7.46
C ASP A 147 22.47 -15.60 -8.50
N HIS A 148 23.73 -15.91 -8.22
CA HIS A 148 24.88 -15.68 -9.06
C HIS A 148 24.75 -16.48 -10.36
N GLU A 149 24.21 -15.84 -11.39
CA GLU A 149 24.63 -15.87 -12.80
C GLU A 149 23.66 -14.96 -13.58
N LEU A 150 24.20 -13.98 -14.32
CA LEU A 150 23.43 -13.12 -15.24
C LEU A 150 22.82 -13.89 -16.42
N ASN A 151 23.12 -15.19 -16.50
CA ASN A 151 22.40 -16.14 -17.32
C ASN A 151 21.23 -16.65 -16.49
N ALA A 152 20.05 -16.06 -16.69
CA ALA A 152 18.83 -16.75 -16.29
C ALA A 152 18.90 -18.16 -16.91
N LEU A 153 19.04 -19.19 -16.10
CA LEU A 153 18.83 -20.55 -16.56
C LEU A 153 17.39 -20.57 -17.06
N ALA A 154 17.23 -20.56 -18.38
CA ALA A 154 15.94 -20.45 -19.01
C ALA A 154 15.07 -21.59 -18.46
N ASP A 155 13.95 -21.23 -17.83
CA ASP A 155 13.08 -22.19 -17.19
C ASP A 155 11.97 -22.53 -18.17
N GLU A 156 11.88 -23.80 -18.55
CA GLU A 156 10.84 -24.29 -19.44
C GLU A 156 9.44 -24.00 -18.89
N SER A 157 9.27 -23.81 -17.57
CA SER A 157 8.00 -23.46 -16.95
C SER A 157 7.59 -22.00 -17.14
N ILE A 158 8.47 -21.11 -17.63
CA ILE A 158 8.20 -19.67 -17.81
C ILE A 158 7.89 -19.30 -19.26
N GLY A 159 6.70 -18.74 -19.46
CA GLY A 159 6.19 -18.29 -20.76
C GLY A 159 6.83 -17.03 -21.31
N PHE A 160 6.50 -16.71 -22.56
CA PHE A 160 7.10 -15.62 -23.33
C PHE A 160 6.94 -14.21 -22.73
N LEU A 161 5.96 -14.02 -21.84
CA LEU A 161 5.76 -12.78 -21.08
C LEU A 161 6.53 -12.75 -19.75
N GLY A 162 7.49 -13.66 -19.55
CA GLY A 162 8.26 -13.79 -18.29
C GLY A 162 7.43 -14.37 -17.12
N ARG A 163 6.24 -14.86 -17.40
CA ARG A 163 5.33 -15.49 -16.41
C ARG A 163 4.43 -16.52 -17.07
N SER A 164 4.00 -17.48 -16.26
CA SER A 164 2.96 -18.46 -16.63
C SER A 164 2.06 -18.77 -15.46
N HIS A 165 0.82 -19.14 -15.75
CA HIS A 165 -0.10 -19.67 -14.76
C HIS A 165 -0.19 -21.18 -14.89
N MET A 166 0.22 -21.92 -13.86
CA MET A 166 0.03 -23.36 -13.83
C MET A 166 -1.39 -23.69 -13.38
N ILE A 167 -2.17 -24.32 -14.25
CA ILE A 167 -3.53 -24.75 -13.92
C ILE A 167 -3.46 -26.01 -13.04
N PRO A 168 -4.23 -26.07 -11.93
CA PRO A 168 -4.31 -27.26 -11.09
C PRO A 168 -5.08 -28.40 -11.78
N ALA A 169 -4.95 -29.62 -11.26
CA ALA A 169 -5.71 -30.79 -11.74
C ALA A 169 -7.24 -30.75 -11.43
N THR A 170 -7.76 -29.58 -11.03
CA THR A 170 -9.17 -29.32 -10.71
C THR A 170 -9.71 -28.25 -11.64
N PRO A 171 -11.02 -28.26 -12.01
CA PRO A 171 -11.61 -27.22 -12.83
C PRO A 171 -11.28 -25.83 -12.29
N TRP A 172 -10.77 -24.98 -13.17
CA TRP A 172 -10.32 -23.64 -12.84
C TRP A 172 -10.95 -22.66 -13.82
N SER A 173 -11.28 -21.44 -13.37
CA SER A 173 -11.80 -20.42 -14.27
C SER A 173 -11.14 -19.06 -14.08
N SER A 174 -11.10 -18.33 -15.18
CA SER A 174 -10.56 -16.98 -15.31
C SER A 174 -11.67 -16.07 -15.84
N PHE A 175 -12.09 -15.12 -15.04
CA PHE A 175 -13.06 -14.08 -15.39
C PHE A 175 -12.32 -12.83 -15.84
N GLN A 176 -12.66 -12.32 -17.02
CA GLN A 176 -12.14 -11.10 -17.63
C GLN A 176 -13.30 -10.14 -17.83
N GLN A 177 -13.16 -8.91 -17.36
CA GLN A 177 -14.19 -7.88 -17.42
C GLN A 177 -13.60 -6.54 -17.88
N ALA A 178 -14.17 -5.96 -18.93
CA ALA A 178 -13.85 -4.61 -19.40
C ALA A 178 -14.68 -3.54 -18.64
N GLU A 179 -14.18 -2.31 -18.57
CA GLU A 179 -14.99 -1.17 -18.07
C GLU A 179 -16.14 -0.80 -19.04
N ALA A 180 -17.09 -0.01 -18.54
CA ALA A 180 -18.35 0.25 -19.24
C ALA A 180 -18.15 0.98 -20.59
N ASP A 181 -17.11 1.78 -20.71
CA ASP A 181 -16.74 2.58 -21.88
C ASP A 181 -15.77 1.87 -22.85
N ALA A 182 -15.12 0.78 -22.43
CA ALA A 182 -14.22 -0.01 -23.27
C ALA A 182 -14.96 -0.82 -24.34
N ALA A 183 -14.32 -1.14 -25.47
CA ALA A 183 -14.90 -1.97 -26.53
C ALA A 183 -15.12 -3.42 -26.06
N ALA A 184 -16.16 -4.06 -26.61
CA ALA A 184 -16.39 -5.48 -26.41
C ALA A 184 -15.39 -6.33 -27.20
N TRP A 185 -14.99 -7.46 -26.63
CA TRP A 185 -14.02 -8.37 -27.23
C TRP A 185 -14.71 -9.35 -28.16
N GLN A 186 -14.31 -9.30 -29.43
CA GLN A 186 -14.74 -10.25 -30.45
C GLN A 186 -13.76 -11.41 -30.54
N LYS A 187 -12.46 -11.10 -30.44
CA LYS A 187 -11.39 -12.07 -30.52
C LYS A 187 -10.89 -12.42 -29.12
N VAL A 188 -11.06 -13.69 -28.75
CA VAL A 188 -10.64 -14.23 -27.46
C VAL A 188 -9.81 -15.47 -27.72
N GLN A 189 -8.53 -15.41 -27.39
CA GLN A 189 -7.60 -16.52 -27.61
C GLN A 189 -6.80 -16.79 -26.34
N VAL A 190 -6.41 -18.04 -26.11
CA VAL A 190 -5.65 -18.44 -24.93
C VAL A 190 -4.42 -19.23 -25.34
N LEU A 191 -3.25 -18.80 -24.88
CA LEU A 191 -2.01 -19.54 -25.11
C LEU A 191 -1.82 -20.61 -24.06
N VAL A 192 -1.95 -21.87 -24.48
CA VAL A 192 -1.73 -23.06 -23.65
C VAL A 192 -0.37 -23.66 -23.97
N ARG A 193 0.36 -24.04 -22.93
CA ARG A 193 1.65 -24.70 -23.04
C ARG A 193 1.74 -25.95 -22.18
N LEU A 194 2.21 -27.02 -22.79
CA LEU A 194 2.37 -28.36 -22.25
C LEU A 194 3.87 -28.71 -22.26
N PRO A 195 4.55 -28.73 -21.09
CA PRO A 195 5.94 -29.20 -21.01
C PRO A 195 6.02 -30.68 -21.40
N PRO A 196 7.17 -31.22 -21.87
CA PRO A 196 7.29 -32.62 -22.26
C PRO A 196 6.80 -33.60 -21.17
N GLY A 197 5.95 -34.55 -21.55
CA GLY A 197 5.36 -35.48 -20.59
C GLY A 197 4.37 -36.47 -21.22
N PRO A 198 3.54 -37.14 -20.40
CA PRO A 198 2.46 -37.96 -20.93
C PRO A 198 1.47 -37.12 -21.74
N GLU A 199 0.77 -37.79 -22.66
CA GLU A 199 -0.34 -37.17 -23.41
C GLU A 199 -1.36 -36.60 -22.43
N ARG A 200 -1.73 -35.34 -22.66
CA ARG A 200 -2.72 -34.59 -21.87
C ARG A 200 -3.77 -34.04 -22.77
N LYS A 201 -5.00 -34.00 -22.27
CA LYS A 201 -6.12 -33.31 -22.89
C LYS A 201 -6.50 -32.10 -22.05
N VAL A 202 -6.40 -30.92 -22.67
CA VAL A 202 -6.83 -29.64 -22.11
C VAL A 202 -8.01 -29.13 -22.92
N GLN A 203 -9.08 -28.72 -22.26
CA GLN A 203 -10.22 -28.05 -22.85
C GLN A 203 -10.41 -26.69 -22.20
N VAL A 204 -10.58 -25.66 -23.03
CA VAL A 204 -10.93 -24.31 -22.61
C VAL A 204 -12.31 -23.98 -23.14
N GLN A 205 -13.16 -23.46 -22.27
CA GLN A 205 -14.55 -23.14 -22.58
C GLN A 205 -14.77 -21.65 -22.29
N ARG A 206 -15.29 -20.91 -23.27
CA ARG A 206 -15.63 -19.50 -23.13
C ARG A 206 -17.11 -19.37 -22.78
N TYR A 207 -17.38 -18.63 -21.71
CA TYR A 207 -18.70 -18.24 -21.27
C TYR A 207 -18.82 -16.72 -21.31
N ASP A 208 -19.81 -16.20 -22.02
CA ASP A 208 -20.16 -14.78 -21.97
C ASP A 208 -21.55 -14.68 -21.33
N ASP A 209 -21.72 -13.80 -20.34
CA ASP A 209 -22.96 -13.68 -19.54
C ASP A 209 -23.50 -15.04 -19.02
N GLN A 210 -22.59 -15.87 -18.49
CA GLN A 210 -22.87 -17.23 -17.99
C GLN A 210 -23.35 -18.24 -19.05
N ARG A 211 -23.39 -17.87 -20.33
CA ARG A 211 -23.72 -18.77 -21.44
C ARG A 211 -22.46 -19.27 -22.10
N LEU A 212 -22.35 -20.58 -22.27
CA LEU A 212 -21.27 -21.17 -23.04
C LEU A 212 -21.39 -20.75 -24.51
N VAL A 213 -20.35 -20.13 -25.06
CA VAL A 213 -20.33 -19.61 -26.43
C VAL A 213 -19.28 -20.29 -27.32
N ALA A 214 -18.15 -20.74 -26.76
CA ALA A 214 -17.12 -21.45 -27.51
C ALA A 214 -16.40 -22.52 -26.67
N ARG A 215 -15.82 -23.51 -27.35
CA ARG A 215 -14.91 -24.50 -26.74
C ARG A 215 -13.74 -24.73 -27.69
N ALA A 216 -12.54 -24.79 -27.13
CA ALA A 216 -11.32 -25.18 -27.83
C ALA A 216 -10.54 -26.16 -26.94
N GLY A 217 -9.62 -26.93 -27.50
CA GLY A 217 -8.83 -27.84 -26.70
C GLY A 217 -7.59 -28.34 -27.42
N LEU A 218 -6.64 -28.82 -26.63
CA LEU A 218 -5.37 -29.36 -27.06
C LEU A 218 -5.23 -30.77 -26.49
N GLN A 219 -4.88 -31.74 -27.32
CA GLN A 219 -4.51 -33.08 -26.88
C GLN A 219 -3.12 -33.44 -27.41
N ALA A 220 -2.12 -33.36 -26.54
CA ALA A 220 -0.72 -33.58 -26.93
C ALA A 220 0.18 -34.01 -25.75
N ALA A 221 1.29 -34.67 -26.06
CA ALA A 221 2.34 -35.06 -25.11
C ALA A 221 3.33 -33.94 -24.79
N ALA A 222 3.41 -32.91 -25.63
CA ALA A 222 4.14 -31.66 -25.44
C ALA A 222 3.61 -30.66 -26.48
N GLY A 223 3.75 -29.37 -26.23
CA GLY A 223 3.40 -28.37 -27.24
C GLY A 223 3.03 -27.02 -26.65
N CYS A 224 2.83 -26.06 -27.54
CA CYS A 224 2.46 -24.70 -27.18
C CYS A 224 1.58 -24.15 -28.30
N GLU A 225 0.34 -23.81 -27.99
CA GLU A 225 -0.70 -23.52 -28.98
C GLU A 225 -1.65 -22.43 -28.52
N TRP A 226 -2.02 -21.54 -29.45
CA TRP A 226 -3.07 -20.55 -29.27
C TRP A 226 -4.42 -21.19 -29.56
N LEU A 227 -5.21 -21.41 -28.52
CA LEU A 227 -6.58 -21.87 -28.64
C LEU A 227 -7.51 -20.70 -28.95
N ASP A 228 -8.16 -20.74 -30.10
CA ASP A 228 -9.10 -19.70 -30.53
C ASP A 228 -10.52 -19.97 -30.02
N LEU A 229 -11.07 -19.02 -29.26
CA LEU A 229 -12.42 -19.04 -28.68
C LEU A 229 -13.28 -17.89 -29.22
N SER A 230 -12.89 -17.33 -30.36
CA SER A 230 -13.62 -16.27 -31.04
C SER A 230 -14.87 -16.83 -31.71
N VAL A 231 -15.99 -16.11 -31.62
CA VAL A 231 -17.26 -16.49 -32.25
C VAL A 231 -17.67 -15.37 -33.21
N PRO A 232 -17.80 -15.63 -34.52
CA PRO A 232 -18.18 -14.60 -35.49
C PRO A 232 -19.49 -13.90 -35.10
N GLY A 233 -19.48 -12.57 -35.09
CA GLY A 233 -20.65 -11.74 -34.73
C GLY A 233 -20.98 -11.66 -33.23
N LEU A 234 -20.22 -12.32 -32.36
CA LEU A 234 -20.37 -12.22 -30.91
C LEU A 234 -19.23 -11.38 -30.32
N ALA A 235 -19.59 -10.34 -29.59
CA ALA A 235 -18.67 -9.55 -28.79
C ALA A 235 -19.19 -9.44 -27.36
N GLY A 236 -18.29 -9.59 -26.38
CA GLY A 236 -18.61 -9.54 -24.96
C GLY A 236 -17.62 -8.67 -24.20
N LYS A 237 -18.10 -7.98 -23.16
CA LYS A 237 -17.22 -7.26 -22.21
C LYS A 237 -16.92 -8.09 -20.96
N ASP A 238 -17.72 -9.12 -20.71
CA ASP A 238 -17.63 -10.03 -19.59
C ASP A 238 -17.46 -11.46 -20.11
N THR A 239 -16.26 -12.02 -19.91
CA THR A 239 -15.89 -13.34 -20.42
C THR A 239 -15.28 -14.19 -19.32
N GLU A 240 -15.89 -15.34 -19.04
CA GLU A 240 -15.34 -16.40 -18.19
C GLU A 240 -14.72 -17.51 -19.05
N LEU A 241 -13.46 -17.84 -18.80
CA LEU A 241 -12.74 -18.94 -19.42
C LEU A 241 -12.62 -20.07 -18.40
N ARG A 242 -13.26 -21.21 -18.66
CA ARG A 242 -13.15 -22.42 -17.83
C ARG A 242 -12.16 -23.40 -18.44
N PHE A 243 -11.28 -23.91 -17.61
CA PHE A 243 -10.20 -24.83 -17.98
C PHE A 243 -10.46 -26.19 -17.35
N ASP A 244 -10.42 -27.22 -18.18
CA ASP A 244 -10.52 -28.62 -17.79
C ASP A 244 -9.32 -29.39 -18.35
N SER A 245 -8.61 -30.14 -17.52
CA SER A 245 -7.45 -30.92 -17.93
C SER A 245 -7.42 -32.29 -17.25
N ASP A 246 -6.97 -33.31 -17.98
CA ASP A 246 -6.71 -34.61 -17.37
C ASP A 246 -5.55 -34.56 -16.35
N ARG A 247 -5.71 -35.28 -15.24
CA ARG A 247 -4.99 -35.05 -13.97
C ARG A 247 -3.52 -35.50 -13.95
N SER A 248 -2.87 -35.62 -15.11
CA SER A 248 -1.62 -36.37 -15.27
C SER A 248 -0.34 -35.54 -15.17
N ALA A 249 -0.37 -34.24 -15.50
CA ALA A 249 0.82 -33.36 -15.51
C ALA A 249 0.46 -31.86 -15.55
N PRO A 250 1.42 -30.95 -15.27
CA PRO A 250 1.17 -29.50 -15.29
C PRO A 250 0.83 -28.97 -16.68
N VAL A 251 -0.10 -28.01 -16.71
CA VAL A 251 -0.54 -27.24 -17.89
C VAL A 251 -0.31 -25.76 -17.58
N TYR A 252 0.35 -25.04 -18.49
CA TYR A 252 0.62 -23.62 -18.32
C TYR A 252 -0.25 -22.78 -19.24
N ILE A 253 -0.78 -21.68 -18.71
CA ILE A 253 -1.39 -20.61 -19.50
C ILE A 253 -0.46 -19.39 -19.44
N ASP A 254 0.04 -19.00 -20.60
CA ASP A 254 1.03 -17.94 -20.71
C ASP A 254 0.38 -16.57 -20.90
N ALA A 255 -0.72 -16.51 -21.67
CA ALA A 255 -1.47 -15.27 -21.92
C ALA A 255 -2.91 -15.55 -22.38
N ILE A 256 -3.78 -14.55 -22.20
CA ILE A 256 -5.07 -14.43 -22.89
C ILE A 256 -4.99 -13.21 -23.79
N ASN A 257 -5.42 -13.34 -25.04
CA ASN A 257 -5.57 -12.23 -25.97
C ASN A 257 -7.03 -11.79 -26.05
N LEU A 258 -7.29 -10.51 -25.82
CA LEU A 258 -8.62 -9.89 -25.84
C LEU A 258 -8.63 -8.69 -26.79
N GLU A 259 -9.10 -8.90 -28.02
CA GLU A 259 -9.15 -7.86 -29.06
C GLU A 259 -10.61 -7.58 -29.49
N SER A 260 -10.90 -6.32 -29.81
CA SER A 260 -12.15 -5.91 -30.45
C SER A 260 -12.05 -6.11 -31.98
N GLU A 261 -13.04 -5.63 -32.73
CA GLU A 261 -13.04 -5.69 -34.20
C GLU A 261 -12.01 -4.74 -34.84
N HIS A 262 -11.77 -3.59 -34.20
CA HIS A 262 -11.02 -2.49 -34.80
C HIS A 262 -10.41 -1.53 -33.77
N GLY A 263 -9.19 -1.06 -34.03
CA GLY A 263 -8.53 0.00 -33.27
C GLY A 263 -7.16 -0.41 -32.72
N VAL A 264 -6.73 0.20 -31.62
CA VAL A 264 -5.45 -0.12 -30.96
C VAL A 264 -5.66 -1.04 -29.75
N ALA A 265 -5.06 -2.23 -29.80
CA ALA A 265 -4.93 -3.14 -28.66
C ALA A 265 -3.61 -2.87 -27.94
N TYR A 266 -3.69 -2.37 -26.70
CA TYR A 266 -2.51 -1.99 -25.93
C TYR A 266 -2.30 -2.92 -24.72
N SER A 267 -1.29 -3.78 -24.81
CA SER A 267 -0.97 -4.80 -23.81
C SER A 267 0.04 -4.28 -22.79
N THR A 268 -0.25 -4.41 -21.49
CA THR A 268 0.66 -4.00 -20.41
C THR A 268 1.21 -5.24 -19.69
N VAL A 269 2.54 -5.40 -19.64
CA VAL A 269 3.21 -6.51 -18.98
C VAL A 269 4.24 -5.97 -17.99
N THR A 270 4.03 -6.19 -16.70
CA THR A 270 4.89 -5.59 -15.68
C THR A 270 4.99 -6.47 -14.43
N LEU A 271 6.14 -6.32 -13.75
CA LEU A 271 6.38 -6.84 -12.42
C LEU A 271 7.06 -5.77 -11.56
N MET A 272 6.55 -5.54 -10.36
CA MET A 272 7.10 -4.57 -9.42
C MET A 272 8.54 -4.95 -9.02
N GLY A 273 9.46 -3.99 -9.13
CA GLY A 273 10.83 -4.11 -8.61
C GLY A 273 11.74 -5.08 -9.37
N ILE A 274 11.47 -5.31 -10.67
CA ILE A 274 12.23 -6.27 -11.47
C ILE A 274 13.23 -5.61 -12.43
N HIS A 275 14.28 -6.35 -12.78
CA HIS A 275 15.23 -5.98 -13.84
C HIS A 275 14.74 -6.47 -15.21
N LEU A 276 15.18 -5.82 -16.30
CA LEU A 276 14.97 -6.27 -17.69
C LEU A 276 15.38 -7.74 -17.89
N ALA A 277 16.45 -8.18 -17.21
CA ALA A 277 16.95 -9.55 -17.28
C ALA A 277 15.89 -10.63 -16.96
N TRP A 278 14.82 -10.27 -16.24
CA TRP A 278 13.66 -11.14 -16.03
C TRP A 278 13.04 -11.63 -17.33
N MET A 279 13.02 -10.81 -18.37
CA MET A 279 12.52 -11.25 -19.68
C MET A 279 13.31 -12.47 -20.16
N GLY A 280 14.62 -12.54 -19.83
CA GLY A 280 15.54 -13.61 -20.14
C GLY A 280 15.20 -14.99 -19.56
N SER A 281 14.31 -15.04 -18.57
CA SER A 281 13.85 -16.29 -17.95
C SER A 281 13.07 -17.20 -18.91
N ALA A 282 12.42 -16.63 -19.92
CA ALA A 282 11.72 -17.39 -20.95
C ALA A 282 12.72 -18.02 -21.94
N THR A 283 12.53 -19.30 -22.26
CA THR A 283 13.31 -19.98 -23.31
C THR A 283 13.02 -19.37 -24.69
N ASP A 284 13.97 -19.50 -25.62
CA ASP A 284 13.76 -19.05 -27.01
C ASP A 284 12.63 -19.84 -27.70
N GLU A 285 12.37 -21.07 -27.26
CA GLU A 285 11.22 -21.86 -27.70
C GLU A 285 9.89 -21.28 -27.20
N ASN A 286 9.80 -20.96 -25.91
CA ASN A 286 8.60 -20.34 -25.33
C ASN A 286 8.30 -18.99 -25.99
N ARG A 287 9.33 -18.18 -26.27
CA ARG A 287 9.18 -16.92 -27.03
C ARG A 287 8.70 -17.13 -28.45
N ARG A 288 9.35 -18.04 -29.20
CA ARG A 288 8.93 -18.37 -30.57
C ARG A 288 7.50 -18.84 -30.61
N CYS A 289 7.08 -19.67 -29.65
CA CYS A 289 5.69 -20.08 -29.55
C CYS A 289 4.76 -18.91 -29.24
N GLY A 290 5.03 -18.13 -28.19
CA GLY A 290 4.10 -17.08 -27.77
C GLY A 290 3.90 -16.02 -28.85
N PHE A 291 4.99 -15.62 -29.50
CA PHE A 291 4.95 -14.61 -30.56
C PHE A 291 4.54 -15.17 -31.94
N SER A 292 4.41 -16.49 -32.15
CA SER A 292 4.06 -17.03 -33.47
C SER A 292 2.70 -16.53 -33.99
N HIS A 293 1.75 -16.27 -33.09
CA HIS A 293 0.41 -15.75 -33.43
C HIS A 293 0.15 -14.33 -32.91
N TYR A 294 1.03 -13.78 -32.08
CA TYR A 294 0.92 -12.41 -31.57
C TYR A 294 2.16 -11.59 -31.96
N GLN A 295 2.07 -10.93 -33.12
CA GLN A 295 3.11 -10.05 -33.65
C GLN A 295 2.68 -8.59 -33.43
N PRO A 296 3.17 -7.89 -32.40
CA PRO A 296 2.85 -6.49 -32.19
C PRO A 296 3.57 -5.59 -33.21
N GLU A 297 2.93 -4.50 -33.65
CA GLU A 297 3.58 -3.47 -34.47
C GLU A 297 4.60 -2.67 -33.66
N LEU A 298 4.37 -2.50 -32.35
CA LEU A 298 5.27 -1.76 -31.47
C LEU A 298 5.50 -2.49 -30.14
N VAL A 299 6.77 -2.58 -29.73
CA VAL A 299 7.18 -3.02 -28.39
C VAL A 299 7.82 -1.85 -27.64
N ILE A 300 7.30 -1.52 -26.47
CA ILE A 300 7.83 -0.47 -25.58
C ILE A 300 8.45 -1.15 -24.35
N LEU A 301 9.63 -0.70 -23.94
CA LEU A 301 10.40 -1.26 -22.84
C LEU A 301 10.74 -0.14 -21.83
N SER A 302 10.31 -0.30 -20.57
CA SER A 302 10.50 0.67 -19.48
C SER A 302 11.20 0.03 -18.28
N PHE A 303 12.52 0.08 -18.28
CA PHE A 303 13.38 -0.52 -17.24
C PHE A 303 14.58 0.38 -16.91
N GLY A 304 15.34 -0.01 -15.89
CA GLY A 304 16.62 0.59 -15.55
C GLY A 304 16.64 1.34 -14.21
N VAL A 305 15.50 1.65 -13.61
CA VAL A 305 15.51 2.23 -12.25
C VAL A 305 16.04 1.21 -11.24
N ASN A 306 15.58 -0.03 -11.31
CA ASN A 306 15.99 -1.09 -10.38
C ASN A 306 17.45 -1.51 -10.60
N GLU A 307 17.89 -1.62 -11.84
CA GLU A 307 19.28 -1.91 -12.20
C GLU A 307 20.22 -0.81 -11.74
N ALA A 308 19.80 0.47 -11.79
CA ALA A 308 20.59 1.59 -11.26
C ALA A 308 20.82 1.46 -9.75
N TYR A 309 19.77 1.09 -9.00
CA TYR A 309 19.90 0.81 -7.58
C TYR A 309 20.78 -0.42 -7.32
N SER A 310 20.68 -1.45 -8.15
CA SER A 310 21.52 -2.65 -8.01
C SER A 310 23.00 -2.39 -8.28
N LEU A 311 23.34 -1.55 -9.27
CA LEU A 311 24.72 -1.11 -9.52
C LEU A 311 25.32 -0.38 -8.32
N MET A 312 24.47 0.29 -7.53
CA MET A 312 24.90 1.01 -6.34
C MET A 312 25.01 0.12 -5.11
N SER A 313 24.18 -0.92 -5.02
CA SER A 313 24.04 -1.77 -3.85
C SER A 313 24.87 -3.06 -3.90
N TYR A 314 25.22 -3.55 -5.09
CA TYR A 314 25.84 -4.87 -5.25
C TYR A 314 27.15 -4.80 -6.04
N ALA A 315 28.27 -5.02 -5.36
CA ALA A 315 29.61 -4.98 -5.97
C ALA A 315 29.84 -5.97 -7.14
N HIS A 316 29.05 -7.05 -7.21
CA HIS A 316 29.12 -8.04 -8.29
C HIS A 316 28.19 -7.74 -9.47
N TYR A 317 27.30 -6.75 -9.32
CA TYR A 317 26.48 -6.25 -10.43
C TYR A 317 27.24 -5.08 -11.05
N THR A 318 27.92 -5.34 -12.17
CA THR A 318 28.78 -4.35 -12.82
C THR A 318 28.09 -3.70 -14.02
N ILE A 319 28.65 -2.61 -14.51
CA ILE A 319 28.17 -1.93 -15.71
C ILE A 319 28.27 -2.85 -16.93
N GLU A 320 29.35 -3.63 -17.03
CA GLU A 320 29.59 -4.58 -18.12
C GLU A 320 28.57 -5.72 -18.07
N ALA A 321 28.23 -6.18 -16.86
CA ALA A 321 27.17 -7.16 -16.63
C ALA A 321 25.80 -6.64 -17.08
N TYR A 322 25.47 -5.40 -16.72
CA TYR A 322 24.24 -4.73 -17.17
C TYR A 322 24.18 -4.58 -18.69
N GLU A 323 25.24 -4.04 -19.30
CA GLU A 323 25.32 -3.84 -20.75
C GLU A 323 25.20 -5.16 -21.52
N SER A 324 25.90 -6.21 -21.04
CA SER A 324 25.81 -7.55 -21.61
C SER A 324 24.39 -8.13 -21.53
N ALA A 325 23.73 -8.01 -20.37
CA ALA A 325 22.36 -8.47 -20.17
C ALA A 325 21.37 -7.71 -21.05
N LEU A 326 21.47 -6.37 -21.09
CA LEU A 326 20.65 -5.51 -21.94
C LEU A 326 20.78 -5.90 -23.41
N LYS A 327 22.01 -5.95 -23.94
CA LYS A 327 22.27 -6.30 -25.34
C LYS A 327 21.77 -7.71 -25.68
N THR A 328 21.96 -8.66 -24.78
CA THR A 328 21.51 -10.04 -24.96
C THR A 328 20.00 -10.12 -25.04
N GLU A 329 19.29 -9.50 -24.08
CA GLU A 329 17.84 -9.62 -24.00
C GLU A 329 17.11 -8.85 -25.10
N LEU A 330 17.54 -7.61 -25.38
CA LEU A 330 17.03 -6.85 -26.51
C LEU A 330 17.30 -7.55 -27.85
N GLY A 331 18.50 -8.12 -28.01
CA GLY A 331 18.86 -8.89 -29.20
C GLY A 331 18.00 -10.15 -29.37
N ARG A 332 17.71 -10.88 -28.29
CA ARG A 332 16.81 -12.03 -28.31
C ARG A 332 15.39 -11.63 -28.67
N LEU A 333 14.85 -10.55 -28.08
CA LEU A 333 13.51 -10.04 -28.41
C LEU A 333 13.40 -9.60 -29.88
N ARG A 334 14.40 -8.86 -30.39
CA ARG A 334 14.45 -8.43 -31.79
C ARG A 334 14.40 -9.60 -32.76
N ARG A 335 15.09 -10.71 -32.44
CA ARG A 335 15.04 -11.95 -33.24
C ARG A 335 13.69 -12.65 -33.18
N SER A 336 12.99 -12.59 -32.04
CA SER A 336 11.65 -13.18 -31.90
C SER A 336 10.55 -12.36 -32.60
N LEU A 337 10.80 -11.06 -32.83
CA LEU A 337 9.86 -10.09 -33.37
C LEU A 337 10.51 -9.25 -34.48
N PRO A 338 10.83 -9.87 -35.64
CA PRO A 338 11.56 -9.20 -36.72
C PRO A 338 10.75 -8.09 -37.40
N ASN A 339 9.42 -8.12 -37.29
CA ASN A 339 8.49 -7.18 -37.93
C ASN A 339 7.86 -6.17 -36.95
N SER A 340 8.43 -6.05 -35.75
CA SER A 340 7.98 -5.08 -34.75
C SER A 340 8.93 -3.89 -34.69
N ASP A 341 8.40 -2.71 -34.42
CA ASP A 341 9.21 -1.58 -33.99
C ASP A 341 9.48 -1.68 -32.48
N PHE A 342 10.55 -1.03 -32.01
CA PHE A 342 10.99 -1.10 -30.63
C PHE A 342 11.32 0.29 -30.11
N VAL A 343 10.81 0.61 -28.90
CA VAL A 343 11.13 1.84 -28.17
C VAL A 343 11.65 1.45 -26.78
N LEU A 344 12.91 1.78 -26.51
CA LEU A 344 13.49 1.71 -25.18
C LEU A 344 13.34 3.08 -24.50
N ILE A 345 12.58 3.12 -23.40
CA ILE A 345 12.45 4.31 -22.57
C ILE A 345 13.68 4.41 -21.66
N GLY A 346 14.42 5.51 -21.81
CA GLY A 346 15.60 5.80 -21.01
C GLY A 346 15.26 6.06 -19.55
N THR A 347 16.09 5.53 -18.65
CA THR A 347 15.94 5.68 -17.20
C THR A 347 15.96 7.15 -16.77
N GLY A 348 15.01 7.59 -15.96
CA GLY A 348 14.99 8.94 -15.40
C GLY A 348 16.13 9.23 -14.41
N GLU A 349 16.00 10.32 -13.65
CA GLU A 349 16.92 10.59 -12.54
C GLU A 349 16.80 9.54 -11.43
N VAL A 350 17.94 8.97 -11.05
CA VAL A 350 18.03 8.02 -9.94
C VAL A 350 18.72 8.72 -8.77
N ARG A 351 18.14 8.66 -7.57
CA ARG A 351 18.77 9.25 -6.38
C ARG A 351 19.94 8.40 -5.89
N SER A 352 20.93 9.05 -5.30
CA SER A 352 21.98 8.33 -4.59
C SER A 352 21.41 7.56 -3.38
N LEU A 353 22.05 6.46 -2.97
CA LEU A 353 21.63 5.67 -1.79
C LEU A 353 21.69 6.49 -0.49
N SER A 354 22.54 7.51 -0.46
CA SER A 354 22.64 8.46 0.66
C SER A 354 21.45 9.44 0.74
N GLY A 355 20.62 9.50 -0.31
CA GLY A 355 19.56 10.49 -0.48
C GLY A 355 20.07 11.90 -0.82
N GLN A 356 21.38 12.14 -0.84
CA GLN A 356 21.95 13.43 -1.27
C GLN A 356 22.38 13.38 -2.74
N GLY A 357 21.79 14.25 -3.56
CA GLY A 357 22.11 14.35 -4.99
C GLY A 357 21.63 13.17 -5.85
N LEU A 358 22.07 13.18 -7.11
CA LEU A 358 21.78 12.17 -8.12
C LEU A 358 22.86 11.09 -8.15
N SER A 359 22.46 9.88 -8.55
CA SER A 359 23.37 8.78 -8.80
C SER A 359 24.02 8.93 -10.17
N PRO A 360 25.36 8.84 -10.28
CA PRO A 360 26.03 8.83 -11.59
C PRO A 360 25.67 7.59 -12.43
N TYR A 361 25.20 6.52 -11.78
CA TYR A 361 24.77 5.31 -12.48
C TYR A 361 23.52 5.51 -13.33
N GLY A 362 22.64 6.46 -12.96
CA GLY A 362 21.48 6.79 -13.80
C GLY A 362 21.89 7.34 -15.17
N ASP A 363 22.92 8.21 -15.19
CA ASP A 363 23.45 8.79 -16.43
C ASP A 363 24.19 7.75 -17.27
N ALA A 364 25.06 6.95 -16.64
CA ALA A 364 25.78 5.87 -17.32
C ALA A 364 24.83 4.85 -17.94
N MET A 365 23.76 4.51 -17.23
CA MET A 365 22.74 3.59 -17.74
C MET A 365 21.96 4.15 -18.92
N ARG A 366 21.49 5.40 -18.85
CA ARG A 366 20.82 6.03 -20.00
C ARG A 366 21.70 6.00 -21.24
N GLU A 367 22.99 6.25 -21.09
CA GLU A 367 23.92 6.22 -22.22
C GLU A 367 24.10 4.81 -22.79
N ILE A 368 24.25 3.80 -21.93
CA ILE A 368 24.31 2.39 -22.35
C ILE A 368 23.01 1.97 -23.04
N GLN A 369 21.86 2.38 -22.51
CA GLN A 369 20.55 2.15 -23.11
C GLN A 369 20.45 2.77 -24.50
N ALA A 370 20.83 4.04 -24.64
CA ALA A 370 20.81 4.75 -25.92
C ALA A 370 21.72 4.07 -26.97
N ARG A 371 22.99 3.80 -26.62
CA ARG A 371 23.94 3.15 -27.53
C ARG A 371 23.51 1.73 -27.90
N THR A 372 22.98 0.97 -26.93
CA THR A 372 22.51 -0.40 -27.18
C THR A 372 21.30 -0.41 -28.09
N ALA A 373 20.32 0.47 -27.85
CA ALA A 373 19.14 0.63 -28.71
C ALA A 373 19.56 0.99 -30.14
N GLU A 374 20.44 1.98 -30.31
CA GLU A 374 20.98 2.37 -31.62
C GLU A 374 21.69 1.19 -32.32
N SER A 375 22.56 0.46 -31.61
CA SER A 375 23.30 -0.68 -32.18
C SER A 375 22.39 -1.83 -32.63
N LEU A 376 21.19 -1.95 -32.07
CA LEU A 376 20.19 -2.96 -32.42
C LEU A 376 19.12 -2.44 -33.38
N GLY A 377 19.23 -1.19 -33.82
CA GLY A 377 18.26 -0.52 -34.65
C GLY A 377 16.88 -0.40 -33.99
N MET A 378 16.88 0.03 -32.73
CA MET A 378 15.69 0.33 -31.92
C MET A 378 15.64 1.84 -31.63
N ALA A 379 14.44 2.40 -31.48
CA ALA A 379 14.29 3.78 -31.05
C ALA A 379 14.60 3.91 -29.55
N PHE A 380 15.26 5.01 -29.17
CA PHE A 380 15.50 5.37 -27.77
C PHE A 380 14.73 6.63 -27.43
N TYR A 381 13.84 6.57 -26.45
CA TYR A 381 13.15 7.73 -25.93
C TYR A 381 13.88 8.25 -24.68
N ASP A 382 14.54 9.40 -24.81
CA ASP A 382 15.22 10.06 -23.71
C ASP A 382 14.20 10.72 -22.79
N GLN A 383 13.52 9.91 -21.98
CA GLN A 383 12.52 10.39 -21.03
C GLN A 383 13.10 11.42 -20.06
N TYR A 384 14.40 11.32 -19.75
CA TYR A 384 15.11 12.31 -18.96
C TYR A 384 15.22 13.65 -19.68
N ALA A 385 15.53 13.69 -20.98
CA ALA A 385 15.48 14.95 -21.71
C ALA A 385 14.04 15.50 -21.81
N ALA A 386 13.07 14.64 -22.14
CA ALA A 386 11.66 15.03 -22.34
C ALA A 386 11.02 15.66 -21.09
N LEU A 387 11.37 15.15 -19.91
CA LEU A 387 10.85 15.63 -18.64
C LEU A 387 11.63 16.83 -18.07
N GLY A 388 12.60 17.34 -18.83
CA GLY A 388 13.29 18.60 -18.57
C GLY A 388 14.73 18.46 -18.06
N GLY A 389 15.34 17.29 -18.16
CA GLY A 389 16.78 17.08 -17.91
C GLY A 389 17.20 17.29 -16.45
N PRO A 390 18.40 17.84 -16.19
CA PRO A 390 18.96 17.93 -14.84
C PRO A 390 18.04 18.61 -13.82
N GLY A 391 17.74 17.92 -12.73
CA GLY A 391 16.81 18.33 -11.67
C GLY A 391 15.33 18.07 -11.98
N GLN A 392 15.01 17.32 -13.03
CA GLN A 392 13.62 17.05 -13.42
C GLN A 392 12.80 16.41 -12.30
N SER A 393 13.38 15.48 -11.53
CA SER A 393 12.58 14.74 -10.56
C SER A 393 12.13 15.66 -9.42
N ALA A 394 13.01 16.57 -9.00
CA ALA A 394 12.66 17.59 -8.02
C ALA A 394 11.59 18.57 -8.55
N ARG A 395 11.71 19.01 -9.82
CA ARG A 395 10.73 19.91 -10.45
C ARG A 395 9.36 19.26 -10.61
N LEU A 396 9.33 18.00 -11.07
CA LEU A 396 8.09 17.24 -11.24
C LEU A 396 7.43 16.95 -9.89
N GLN A 397 8.20 16.59 -8.86
CA GLN A 397 7.64 16.43 -7.51
C GLN A 397 7.07 17.75 -6.97
N ALA A 398 7.76 18.88 -7.19
CA ALA A 398 7.25 20.19 -6.78
C ALA A 398 5.92 20.55 -7.46
N ARG A 399 5.69 20.06 -8.69
CA ARG A 399 4.43 20.18 -9.44
C ARG A 399 3.40 19.11 -9.08
N GLY A 400 3.72 18.17 -8.20
CA GLY A 400 2.86 17.05 -7.82
C GLY A 400 2.75 15.95 -8.89
N PHE A 401 3.70 15.87 -9.82
CA PHE A 401 3.78 14.87 -10.89
C PHE A 401 4.62 13.64 -10.52
N LEU A 402 5.51 13.76 -9.52
CA LEU A 402 6.20 12.62 -8.92
C LEU A 402 5.79 12.45 -7.46
N GLN A 403 5.82 11.20 -7.00
CA GLN A 403 5.64 10.83 -5.60
C GLN A 403 6.81 11.34 -4.75
N SER A 404 6.68 11.21 -3.42
CA SER A 404 7.71 11.63 -2.47
C SER A 404 9.06 10.92 -2.64
N ASP A 405 9.07 9.77 -3.31
CA ASP A 405 10.27 8.98 -3.59
C ASP A 405 11.12 9.53 -4.75
N LEU A 406 10.61 10.52 -5.51
CA LEU A 406 11.26 11.12 -6.69
C LEU A 406 11.46 10.16 -7.87
N LEU A 407 10.76 9.01 -7.87
CA LEU A 407 10.89 7.96 -8.89
C LEU A 407 9.56 7.64 -9.55
N HIS A 408 8.52 7.39 -8.74
CA HIS A 408 7.22 6.96 -9.27
C HIS A 408 6.36 8.18 -9.58
N PHE A 409 5.65 8.12 -10.70
CA PHE A 409 4.70 9.16 -11.07
C PHE A 409 3.47 9.14 -10.16
N THR A 410 2.88 10.31 -9.95
CA THR A 410 1.49 10.41 -9.52
C THR A 410 0.58 10.20 -10.73
N PRO A 411 -0.73 9.94 -10.57
CA PRO A 411 -1.64 9.81 -11.71
C PRO A 411 -1.59 10.98 -12.70
N SER A 412 -1.43 12.21 -12.21
CA SER A 412 -1.29 13.40 -13.07
C SER A 412 0.07 13.46 -13.77
N GLY A 413 1.14 13.05 -13.10
CA GLY A 413 2.46 12.97 -13.72
C GLY A 413 2.59 11.86 -14.75
N SER A 414 1.94 10.72 -14.51
CA SER A 414 1.84 9.62 -15.47
C SER A 414 1.19 10.07 -16.75
N ARG A 415 0.06 10.80 -16.63
CA ARG A 415 -0.62 11.41 -17.78
C ARG A 415 0.29 12.38 -18.53
N TYR A 416 0.96 13.30 -17.81
CA TYR A 416 1.88 14.25 -18.41
C TYR A 416 3.03 13.56 -19.17
N ALA A 417 3.67 12.57 -18.56
CA ALA A 417 4.76 11.83 -19.20
C ALA A 417 4.26 10.96 -20.37
N ALA A 418 3.06 10.39 -20.26
CA ALA A 418 2.41 9.61 -21.31
C ALA A 418 2.06 10.49 -22.51
N ASP A 419 1.56 11.70 -22.28
CA ASP A 419 1.24 12.66 -23.34
C ASP A 419 2.50 13.05 -24.14
N LEU A 420 3.61 13.32 -23.46
CA LEU A 420 4.88 13.62 -24.15
C LEU A 420 5.38 12.47 -25.03
N LEU A 421 5.32 11.24 -24.50
CA LEU A 421 5.71 10.07 -25.31
C LEU A 421 4.72 9.83 -26.46
N TYR A 422 3.43 10.01 -26.21
CA TYR A 422 2.39 9.85 -27.23
C TYR A 422 2.59 10.80 -28.41
N GLU A 423 2.86 12.07 -28.12
CA GLU A 423 3.13 13.09 -29.14
C GLU A 423 4.34 12.70 -29.99
N GLU A 424 5.44 12.26 -29.37
CA GLU A 424 6.65 11.82 -30.09
C GLU A 424 6.39 10.55 -30.93
N LEU A 425 5.60 9.60 -30.43
CA LEU A 425 5.24 8.39 -31.16
C LEU A 425 4.33 8.66 -32.35
N THR A 426 3.45 9.65 -32.25
CA THR A 426 2.46 9.99 -33.30
C THR A 426 2.88 11.15 -34.20
N THR A 427 4.01 11.82 -33.90
CA THR A 427 4.54 12.92 -34.71
C THR A 427 4.74 12.49 -36.16
N GLY A 428 4.06 13.18 -37.08
CA GLY A 428 4.11 12.92 -38.53
C GLY A 428 2.97 12.05 -39.08
N VAL A 429 2.14 11.46 -38.22
CA VAL A 429 0.91 10.78 -38.63
C VAL A 429 -0.21 11.81 -38.75
N HIS A 430 -0.45 12.31 -39.96
CA HIS A 430 -1.51 13.28 -40.23
C HIS A 430 -2.87 12.58 -40.42
N ILE A 431 -3.72 12.64 -39.40
CA ILE A 431 -5.15 12.29 -39.53
C ILE A 431 -5.92 13.59 -39.75
N GLY A 432 -6.75 13.66 -40.80
CA GLY A 432 -7.70 14.75 -40.97
C GLY A 432 -8.55 14.88 -39.70
N ALA A 433 -8.67 16.11 -39.17
CA ALA A 433 -9.24 16.42 -37.87
C ALA A 433 -10.41 15.52 -37.47
N ALA A 434 -10.18 14.63 -36.50
CA ALA A 434 -11.24 13.88 -35.85
C ALA A 434 -12.14 14.84 -35.05
N PRO A 435 -13.47 14.60 -35.03
CA PRO A 435 -14.40 15.46 -34.31
C PRO A 435 -14.01 15.51 -32.83
N ALA A 436 -14.01 16.73 -32.27
CA ALA A 436 -13.70 17.00 -30.89
C ALA A 436 -14.32 15.94 -29.97
N ALA A 437 -13.46 15.23 -29.24
CA ALA A 437 -13.85 14.29 -28.22
C ALA A 437 -14.96 14.94 -27.38
N ALA A 438 -16.10 14.25 -27.26
CA ALA A 438 -17.14 14.65 -26.34
C ALA A 438 -16.47 14.89 -24.97
N PRO A 439 -16.81 15.98 -24.26
CA PRO A 439 -16.24 16.21 -22.95
C PRO A 439 -16.54 15.00 -22.09
N GLY A 440 -15.52 14.18 -21.83
CA GLY A 440 -15.57 13.12 -20.84
C GLY A 440 -16.06 13.71 -19.53
N PRO A 441 -16.72 12.90 -18.67
CA PRO A 441 -17.41 13.40 -17.49
C PRO A 441 -16.49 14.38 -16.77
N THR A 442 -16.90 15.65 -16.73
CA THR A 442 -16.21 16.67 -15.95
C THR A 442 -15.85 16.08 -14.61
N ALA A 443 -14.57 16.14 -14.25
CA ALA A 443 -13.99 15.70 -12.99
C ALA A 443 -14.92 16.02 -11.80
N ARG A 444 -15.82 15.09 -11.53
CA ARG A 444 -16.74 15.01 -10.38
C ARG A 444 -17.08 13.53 -10.23
N GLY A 445 -16.10 12.75 -9.77
CA GLY A 445 -16.35 11.33 -9.54
C GLY A 445 -15.18 10.53 -8.98
N GLU A 446 -13.94 10.86 -9.33
CA GLU A 446 -12.81 9.97 -9.03
C GLU A 446 -11.62 10.66 -8.34
N ALA A 447 -11.93 11.61 -7.47
CA ALA A 447 -11.02 12.04 -6.41
C ALA A 447 -11.19 11.19 -5.12
N GLY A 448 -11.80 9.99 -5.22
CA GLY A 448 -12.41 9.32 -4.07
C GLY A 448 -11.65 8.15 -3.44
N ALA A 449 -10.55 7.67 -4.03
CA ALA A 449 -9.89 6.45 -3.52
C ALA A 449 -8.56 6.68 -2.78
N ASP A 450 -7.85 7.79 -3.03
CA ASP A 450 -6.59 8.13 -2.33
C ASP A 450 -6.58 9.52 -1.65
N ALA A 451 -7.70 10.26 -1.70
CA ALA A 451 -7.84 11.51 -0.97
C ALA A 451 -8.83 11.33 0.20
N GLY A 452 -8.44 11.79 1.41
CA GLY A 452 -9.43 12.47 2.23
C GLY A 452 -9.44 12.27 3.74
N VAL A 453 -8.64 11.39 4.36
CA VAL A 453 -8.43 11.62 5.80
C VAL A 453 -7.54 12.84 5.90
N ALA A 454 -8.02 13.93 6.51
CA ALA A 454 -7.16 15.01 6.97
C ALA A 454 -6.22 14.44 8.03
N LEU A 455 -5.14 13.79 7.57
CA LEU A 455 -4.12 13.18 8.40
C LEU A 455 -3.62 14.25 9.36
N PHE A 456 -3.49 13.93 10.65
CA PHE A 456 -3.12 14.91 11.66
C PHE A 456 -1.77 15.58 11.42
N GLN A 457 -0.90 14.94 10.63
CA GLN A 457 0.38 15.47 10.17
C GLN A 457 0.30 16.35 8.90
N SER A 458 -0.89 16.54 8.33
CA SER A 458 -1.10 17.34 7.13
C SER A 458 -1.22 18.84 7.43
N ARG A 459 -0.82 19.67 6.45
CA ARG A 459 -1.07 21.12 6.47
C ARG A 459 -2.57 21.44 6.58
N ALA A 460 -3.41 20.62 5.94
CA ALA A 460 -4.86 20.75 6.00
C ALA A 460 -5.39 20.65 7.44
N TYR A 461 -4.90 19.69 8.23
CA TYR A 461 -5.30 19.57 9.64
C TYR A 461 -4.87 20.79 10.47
N LEU A 462 -3.66 21.32 10.24
CA LEU A 462 -3.19 22.51 10.94
C LEU A 462 -4.08 23.73 10.66
N TYR A 463 -4.42 23.98 9.39
CA TYR A 463 -5.32 25.06 9.01
C TYR A 463 -6.73 24.86 9.56
N PHE A 464 -7.25 23.63 9.48
CA PHE A 464 -8.54 23.27 10.06
C PHE A 464 -8.57 23.52 11.57
N LEU A 465 -7.58 23.02 12.32
CA LEU A 465 -7.49 23.22 13.76
C LEU A 465 -7.36 24.71 14.11
N GLY A 466 -6.56 25.47 13.35
CA GLY A 466 -6.43 26.91 13.49
C GLY A 466 -7.77 27.65 13.31
N ALA A 467 -8.50 27.34 12.23
CA ALA A 467 -9.81 27.90 11.96
C ALA A 467 -10.83 27.55 13.05
N VAL A 468 -10.85 26.30 13.51
CA VAL A 468 -11.73 25.84 14.61
C VAL A 468 -11.37 26.53 15.93
N LEU A 469 -10.09 26.73 16.23
CA LEU A 469 -9.64 27.44 17.43
C LEU A 469 -10.07 28.90 17.43
N VAL A 470 -9.88 29.60 16.31
CA VAL A 470 -10.33 30.99 16.14
C VAL A 470 -11.85 31.06 16.28
N GLY A 471 -12.58 30.23 15.53
CA GLY A 471 -14.04 30.19 15.60
C GLY A 471 -14.56 29.90 17.01
N ALA A 472 -14.04 28.86 17.67
CA ALA A 472 -14.40 28.50 19.04
C ALA A 472 -14.03 29.58 20.07
N GLY A 473 -12.95 30.33 19.84
CA GLY A 473 -12.55 31.48 20.64
C GLY A 473 -13.51 32.66 20.50
N LEU A 474 -13.92 33.00 19.27
CA LEU A 474 -14.86 34.10 18.98
C LEU A 474 -16.24 33.87 19.62
N VAL A 475 -16.74 32.63 19.59
CA VAL A 475 -18.04 32.27 20.19
C VAL A 475 -17.92 31.75 21.64
N SER A 476 -16.78 31.94 22.29
CA SER A 476 -16.52 31.42 23.64
C SER A 476 -17.50 31.93 24.71
N ARG A 477 -18.10 33.11 24.49
CA ARG A 477 -19.15 33.69 25.35
C ARG A 477 -20.53 33.02 25.21
N TRP A 478 -20.74 32.19 24.18
CA TRP A 478 -22.00 31.51 23.88
C TRP A 478 -21.83 29.98 23.87
N PRO A 479 -21.94 29.32 25.04
CA PRO A 479 -21.60 27.90 25.18
C PRO A 479 -22.33 26.97 24.21
N THR A 480 -23.62 27.21 23.94
CA THR A 480 -24.41 26.40 23.01
C THR A 480 -23.93 26.55 21.57
N VAL A 481 -23.72 27.80 21.12
CA VAL A 481 -23.20 28.10 19.77
C VAL A 481 -21.82 27.48 19.58
N ARG A 482 -21.00 27.51 20.62
CA ARG A 482 -19.68 26.87 20.60
C ARG A 482 -19.76 25.36 20.44
N ILE A 483 -20.63 24.68 21.20
CA ILE A 483 -20.80 23.22 21.05
C ILE A 483 -21.33 22.91 19.65
N ALA A 484 -22.26 23.71 19.12
CA ALA A 484 -22.75 23.56 17.75
C ALA A 484 -21.64 23.74 16.70
N LEU A 485 -20.79 24.75 16.86
CA LEU A 485 -19.63 24.98 15.98
C LEU A 485 -18.66 23.80 16.03
N LEU A 486 -18.34 23.28 17.23
CA LEU A 486 -17.43 22.15 17.37
C LEU A 486 -18.01 20.85 16.83
N LEU A 487 -19.32 20.63 16.98
CA LEU A 487 -20.01 19.50 16.37
C LEU A 487 -19.99 19.62 14.84
N GLY A 488 -20.32 20.80 14.30
CA GLY A 488 -20.26 21.07 12.86
C GLY A 488 -18.86 20.87 12.30
N ALA A 489 -17.84 21.40 12.96
CA ALA A 489 -16.44 21.18 12.62
C ALA A 489 -16.09 19.68 12.64
N SER A 490 -16.63 18.93 13.60
CA SER A 490 -16.37 17.50 13.69
C SER A 490 -17.02 16.69 12.58
N TYR A 491 -18.24 17.05 12.18
CA TYR A 491 -18.90 16.45 11.01
C TYR A 491 -18.20 16.81 9.71
N VAL A 492 -17.72 18.05 9.56
CA VAL A 492 -16.89 18.45 8.40
C VAL A 492 -15.59 17.66 8.37
N PHE A 493 -14.90 17.52 9.50
CA PHE A 493 -13.68 16.73 9.60
C PHE A 493 -13.90 15.25 9.26
N TYR A 494 -15.02 14.68 9.68
CA TYR A 494 -15.35 13.29 9.37
C TYR A 494 -15.77 13.09 7.90
N ALA A 495 -16.57 14.02 7.36
CA ALA A 495 -17.03 13.99 5.98
C ALA A 495 -15.96 14.36 4.96
N SER A 496 -14.83 14.95 5.38
CA SER A 496 -13.71 15.25 4.47
C SER A 496 -13.09 13.99 3.87
N TRP A 497 -13.28 12.84 4.53
CA TRP A 497 -12.85 11.54 4.03
C TRP A 497 -13.85 10.98 3.00
N VAL A 498 -15.04 10.64 3.47
CA VAL A 498 -16.17 10.24 2.62
C VAL A 498 -17.45 10.76 3.26
N LEU A 499 -18.41 11.23 2.46
CA LEU A 499 -19.63 11.84 2.97
C LEU A 499 -20.62 10.82 3.56
N TRP A 500 -20.82 9.66 2.91
CA TRP A 500 -21.87 8.72 3.30
C TRP A 500 -21.67 8.08 4.71
N PRO A 501 -20.45 7.77 5.19
CA PRO A 501 -20.25 7.25 6.55
C PRO A 501 -20.70 8.20 7.66
N LEU A 502 -20.78 9.52 7.38
CA LEU A 502 -21.33 10.49 8.33
C LEU A 502 -22.77 10.14 8.70
N LEU A 503 -23.55 9.63 7.74
CA LEU A 503 -24.94 9.20 8.00
C LEU A 503 -24.99 8.02 8.97
N LEU A 504 -24.04 7.08 8.90
CA LEU A 504 -23.92 5.98 9.85
C LEU A 504 -23.56 6.48 11.26
N LEU A 505 -22.62 7.43 11.36
CA LEU A 505 -22.24 8.02 12.64
C LEU A 505 -23.45 8.72 13.29
N ILE A 506 -24.20 9.51 12.52
CA ILE A 506 -25.41 10.20 12.99
C ILE A 506 -26.49 9.17 13.38
N ALA A 507 -26.69 8.12 12.59
CA ALA A 507 -27.66 7.07 12.87
C ALA A 507 -27.31 6.32 14.17
N SER A 508 -26.07 5.87 14.33
CA SER A 508 -25.59 5.20 15.55
C SER A 508 -25.72 6.11 16.78
N THR A 509 -25.33 7.38 16.66
CA THR A 509 -25.52 8.39 17.71
C THR A 509 -26.99 8.55 18.08
N THR A 510 -27.89 8.63 17.09
CA THR A 510 -29.33 8.83 17.33
C THR A 510 -29.95 7.63 18.03
N ILE A 511 -29.59 6.41 17.59
CA ILE A 511 -30.09 5.16 18.19
C ILE A 511 -29.72 5.11 19.67
N ASP A 512 -28.45 5.33 20.02
CA ASP A 512 -28.02 5.24 21.42
C ASP A 512 -28.54 6.38 22.29
N TYR A 513 -28.73 7.57 21.71
CA TYR A 513 -29.39 8.67 22.39
C TYR A 513 -30.84 8.31 22.78
N VAL A 514 -31.62 7.80 21.82
CA VAL A 514 -33.01 7.38 22.04
C VAL A 514 -33.08 6.20 23.01
N CYS A 515 -32.19 5.20 22.87
CA CYS A 515 -32.09 4.09 23.80
C CYS A 515 -31.79 4.56 25.23
N ALA A 516 -30.87 5.52 25.42
CA ALA A 516 -30.57 6.06 26.75
C ALA A 516 -31.77 6.79 27.38
N LEU A 517 -32.51 7.57 26.60
CA LEU A 517 -33.75 8.22 27.07
C LEU A 517 -34.84 7.18 27.42
N ALA A 518 -34.99 6.13 26.60
CA ALA A 518 -35.93 5.05 26.86
C ALA A 518 -35.54 4.23 28.12
N LEU A 519 -34.24 4.02 28.37
CA LEU A 519 -33.73 3.41 29.61
C LEU A 519 -34.07 4.25 30.83
N ALA A 520 -33.92 5.57 30.75
CA ALA A 520 -34.30 6.48 31.83
C ALA A 520 -35.82 6.48 32.08
N ALA A 521 -36.62 6.49 31.02
CA ALA A 521 -38.09 6.45 31.11
C ALA A 521 -38.63 5.10 31.63
N ALA A 522 -37.91 4.00 31.45
CA ALA A 522 -38.35 2.66 31.87
C ALA A 522 -38.39 2.46 33.41
N GLY A 523 -37.84 3.35 34.22
CA GLY A 523 -37.96 3.31 35.68
C GLY A 523 -37.42 2.02 36.32
N SER A 524 -38.15 1.38 37.23
CA SER A 524 -37.78 0.10 37.85
C SER A 524 -38.11 -1.15 37.02
N ARG A 525 -38.67 -1.00 35.80
CA ARG A 525 -39.13 -2.13 34.97
C ARG A 525 -37.94 -2.85 34.32
N THR A 526 -37.42 -3.87 35.01
CA THR A 526 -36.21 -4.62 34.63
C THR A 526 -36.26 -5.23 33.23
N LEU A 527 -37.41 -5.78 32.81
CA LEU A 527 -37.53 -6.42 31.49
C LEU A 527 -37.43 -5.41 30.34
N ARG A 528 -38.16 -4.30 30.42
CA ARG A 528 -38.10 -3.22 29.43
C ARG A 528 -36.70 -2.60 29.34
N LYS A 529 -36.05 -2.37 30.49
CA LYS A 529 -34.67 -1.89 30.54
C LYS A 529 -33.70 -2.84 29.84
N ARG A 530 -33.83 -4.15 30.07
CA ARG A 530 -33.01 -5.17 29.40
C ARG A 530 -33.24 -5.18 27.90
N ALA A 531 -34.49 -5.15 27.44
CA ALA A 531 -34.81 -5.13 26.01
C ALA A 531 -34.20 -3.91 25.30
N VAL A 532 -34.34 -2.71 25.87
CA VAL A 532 -33.75 -1.48 25.29
C VAL A 532 -32.22 -1.55 25.25
N LEU A 533 -31.58 -2.07 26.29
CA LEU A 533 -30.13 -2.27 26.29
C LEU A 533 -29.71 -3.27 25.19
N VAL A 534 -30.43 -4.38 25.04
CA VAL A 534 -30.15 -5.38 23.99
C VAL A 534 -30.26 -4.75 22.61
N VAL A 535 -31.28 -3.91 22.35
CA VAL A 535 -31.39 -3.17 21.08
C VAL A 535 -30.17 -2.29 20.82
N SER A 536 -29.71 -1.51 21.80
CA SER A 536 -28.49 -0.68 21.67
C SER A 536 -27.25 -1.53 21.38
N ILE A 537 -27.04 -2.62 22.12
CA ILE A 537 -25.88 -3.52 21.94
C ILE A 537 -25.93 -4.19 20.57
N VAL A 538 -27.08 -4.72 20.16
CA VAL A 538 -27.26 -5.40 18.86
C VAL A 538 -27.09 -4.43 17.70
N ALA A 539 -27.60 -3.20 17.79
CA ALA A 539 -27.40 -2.20 16.75
C ALA A 539 -25.92 -1.84 16.58
N ASN A 540 -25.22 -1.61 17.69
CA ASN A 540 -23.79 -1.28 17.71
C ASN A 540 -22.91 -2.43 17.20
N LEU A 541 -23.08 -3.64 17.75
CA LEU A 541 -22.34 -4.81 17.34
C LEU A 541 -22.74 -5.31 15.94
N GLY A 542 -23.99 -5.08 15.52
CA GLY A 542 -24.46 -5.38 14.18
C GLY A 542 -23.81 -4.48 13.13
N LEU A 543 -23.70 -3.17 13.40
CA LEU A 543 -22.97 -2.24 12.54
C LEU A 543 -21.50 -2.64 12.41
N LEU A 544 -20.82 -2.90 13.53
CA LEU A 544 -19.43 -3.35 13.54
C LEU A 544 -19.28 -4.73 12.87
N GLY A 545 -20.20 -5.65 13.14
CA GLY A 545 -20.33 -6.98 12.57
C GLY A 545 -20.35 -6.96 11.05
N PHE A 546 -21.27 -6.19 10.50
CA PHE A 546 -21.50 -6.07 9.07
C PHE A 546 -20.31 -5.41 8.35
N PHE A 547 -19.86 -4.23 8.81
CA PHE A 547 -18.83 -3.47 8.09
C PHE A 547 -17.41 -4.01 8.31
N LYS A 548 -17.06 -4.50 9.52
CA LYS A 548 -15.69 -4.94 9.83
C LYS A 548 -15.47 -6.44 9.60
N TYR A 549 -16.45 -7.27 9.93
CA TYR A 549 -16.27 -8.73 9.94
C TYR A 549 -17.07 -9.47 8.88
N GLY A 550 -17.92 -8.77 8.12
CA GLY A 550 -18.75 -9.38 7.08
C GLY A 550 -17.93 -10.26 6.14
N GLN A 551 -16.87 -9.68 5.56
CA GLN A 551 -15.96 -10.39 4.67
C GLN A 551 -15.25 -11.56 5.35
N PHE A 552 -14.69 -11.35 6.55
CA PHE A 552 -14.01 -12.41 7.29
C PHE A 552 -14.92 -13.62 7.59
N PHE A 553 -16.18 -13.38 7.95
CA PHE A 553 -17.14 -14.45 8.17
C PHE A 553 -17.55 -15.14 6.88
N THR A 554 -17.79 -14.41 5.79
CA THR A 554 -18.08 -15.04 4.48
C THR A 554 -16.91 -15.88 4.01
N ASP A 555 -15.67 -15.37 4.11
CA ASP A 555 -14.46 -16.08 3.66
C ASP A 555 -14.16 -17.32 4.51
N THR A 556 -14.58 -17.33 5.79
CA THR A 556 -14.38 -18.46 6.70
C THR A 556 -15.50 -19.51 6.58
N ILE A 557 -16.74 -19.08 6.37
CA ILE A 557 -17.93 -19.94 6.36
C ILE A 557 -18.18 -20.51 4.95
N SER A 558 -17.95 -19.73 3.89
CA SER A 558 -18.20 -20.16 2.50
C SER A 558 -17.51 -21.49 2.14
N PRO A 559 -16.26 -21.79 2.57
CA PRO A 559 -15.65 -23.10 2.33
C PRO A 559 -16.30 -24.27 3.09
N LEU A 560 -17.01 -24.00 4.19
CA LEU A 560 -17.68 -25.02 5.01
C LEU A 560 -19.08 -25.35 4.49
N PHE A 561 -19.69 -24.46 3.71
CA PHE A 561 -21.00 -24.60 3.10
C PHE A 561 -20.83 -24.55 1.58
N LEU A 562 -20.42 -25.69 1.00
CA LEU A 562 -20.24 -25.92 -0.44
C LEU A 562 -21.40 -25.33 -1.28
N ASP A 563 -21.07 -24.61 -2.36
CA ASP A 563 -21.85 -24.19 -3.53
C ASP A 563 -23.23 -23.51 -3.37
N TYR A 564 -23.80 -23.41 -2.16
CA TYR A 564 -25.17 -22.90 -1.99
C TYR A 564 -25.28 -21.39 -1.78
N PHE A 565 -24.19 -20.75 -1.36
CA PHE A 565 -24.11 -19.31 -1.17
C PHE A 565 -22.94 -18.75 -1.99
N ASP A 566 -23.23 -18.40 -3.24
CA ASP A 566 -22.31 -17.64 -4.06
C ASP A 566 -22.18 -16.20 -3.52
N SER A 567 -21.26 -16.02 -2.58
CA SER A 567 -20.90 -14.71 -2.03
C SER A 567 -20.02 -13.89 -2.98
N SER A 568 -19.67 -14.43 -4.17
CA SER A 568 -18.76 -13.78 -5.12
C SER A 568 -19.33 -12.49 -5.73
N HIS A 569 -20.66 -12.33 -5.71
CA HIS A 569 -21.39 -11.15 -6.16
C HIS A 569 -21.54 -10.05 -5.10
N TRP A 570 -21.23 -10.32 -3.82
CA TRP A 570 -21.38 -9.35 -2.75
C TRP A 570 -20.09 -8.56 -2.53
N THR A 571 -20.04 -7.33 -3.04
CA THR A 571 -18.98 -6.39 -2.70
C THR A 571 -19.30 -5.73 -1.36
N TRP A 572 -18.47 -6.00 -0.35
CA TRP A 572 -18.60 -5.35 0.94
C TRP A 572 -18.37 -3.84 0.83
N PRO A 573 -19.22 -3.00 1.45
CA PRO A 573 -19.04 -1.56 1.43
C PRO A 573 -17.77 -1.15 2.19
N LEU A 574 -17.23 0.02 1.82
CA LEU A 574 -16.05 0.62 2.47
C LEU A 574 -16.20 0.68 3.99
N LEU A 575 -15.21 0.16 4.72
CA LEU A 575 -15.17 0.17 6.19
C LEU A 575 -15.11 1.61 6.72
N PRO A 576 -16.13 2.10 7.45
CA PRO A 576 -16.12 3.46 7.98
C PRO A 576 -14.97 3.71 8.98
N ALA A 577 -14.17 4.75 8.74
CA ALA A 577 -13.10 5.14 9.64
C ALA A 577 -13.63 5.39 11.07
N GLY A 578 -12.96 4.85 12.09
CA GLY A 578 -13.34 5.05 13.49
C GLY A 578 -14.58 4.28 13.99
N ILE A 579 -15.22 3.46 13.16
CA ILE A 579 -16.38 2.63 13.57
C ILE A 579 -16.14 1.84 14.83
N SER A 580 -14.97 1.22 14.95
CA SER A 580 -14.60 0.45 16.14
C SER A 580 -14.56 1.30 17.42
N PHE A 581 -14.17 2.57 17.32
CA PHE A 581 -14.02 3.48 18.45
C PHE A 581 -15.36 4.08 18.87
N TYR A 582 -16.12 4.67 17.94
CA TYR A 582 -17.38 5.30 18.29
C TYR A 582 -18.45 4.27 18.71
N THR A 583 -18.42 3.05 18.17
CA THR A 583 -19.28 1.95 18.63
C THR A 583 -19.02 1.61 20.10
N PHE A 584 -17.75 1.49 20.51
CA PHE A 584 -17.41 1.17 21.91
C PHE A 584 -17.73 2.33 22.85
N GLN A 585 -17.49 3.56 22.39
CA GLN A 585 -17.81 4.77 23.12
C GLN A 585 -19.32 4.90 23.37
N SER A 586 -20.13 4.77 22.33
CA SER A 586 -21.58 4.94 22.40
C SER A 586 -22.26 3.81 23.20
N MET A 587 -21.85 2.56 22.98
CA MET A 587 -22.32 1.42 23.75
C MET A 587 -21.98 1.51 25.25
N SER A 588 -20.79 2.03 25.60
CA SER A 588 -20.44 2.17 27.02
C SER A 588 -21.38 3.13 27.77
N TYR A 589 -21.85 4.18 27.08
CA TYR A 589 -22.80 5.12 27.66
C TYR A 589 -24.16 4.48 27.94
N THR A 590 -24.73 3.73 27.00
CA THR A 590 -26.03 3.05 27.22
C THR A 590 -25.93 1.98 28.31
N ILE A 591 -24.79 1.28 28.41
CA ILE A 591 -24.52 0.33 29.51
C ILE A 591 -24.43 1.05 30.86
N ASP A 592 -23.76 2.20 30.95
CA ASP A 592 -23.63 2.96 32.19
C ASP A 592 -24.97 3.55 32.66
N VAL A 593 -25.79 4.03 31.72
CA VAL A 593 -27.17 4.47 32.00
C VAL A 593 -28.02 3.30 32.49
N TYR A 594 -27.90 2.13 31.85
CA TYR A 594 -28.60 0.92 32.30
C TYR A 594 -28.18 0.50 33.73
N ARG A 595 -26.88 0.58 34.04
CA ARG A 595 -26.32 0.28 35.37
C ARG A 595 -26.64 1.34 36.42
N GLY A 596 -27.19 2.48 36.03
CA GLY A 596 -27.47 3.61 36.93
C GLY A 596 -26.22 4.37 37.38
N ILE A 597 -25.09 4.20 36.69
CA ILE A 597 -23.84 4.92 36.96
C ILE A 597 -23.94 6.37 36.48
N LEU A 598 -24.64 6.58 35.36
CA LEU A 598 -24.87 7.90 34.76
C LEU A 598 -26.35 8.16 34.50
N PRO A 599 -26.84 9.40 34.70
CA PRO A 599 -28.14 9.80 34.18
C PRO A 599 -28.07 9.93 32.65
N ALA A 600 -29.20 9.71 31.97
CA ALA A 600 -29.31 9.97 30.53
C ALA A 600 -29.22 11.48 30.25
N GLU A 601 -28.29 11.86 29.36
CA GLU A 601 -28.17 13.20 28.78
C GLU A 601 -29.44 13.51 27.96
N ARG A 602 -30.02 14.69 28.22
CA ARG A 602 -31.26 15.16 27.58
C ARG A 602 -31.01 16.20 26.49
N ASN A 603 -29.76 16.63 26.34
CA ASN A 603 -29.37 17.56 25.29
C ASN A 603 -28.75 16.78 24.11
N PRO A 604 -29.43 16.70 22.95
CA PRO A 604 -28.95 15.93 21.81
C PRO A 604 -27.65 16.50 21.23
N LEU A 605 -27.45 17.82 21.32
CA LEU A 605 -26.23 18.47 20.83
C LEU A 605 -24.99 18.05 21.63
N ARG A 606 -25.13 17.97 22.97
CA ARG A 606 -24.03 17.52 23.85
C ARG A 606 -23.71 16.05 23.64
N PHE A 607 -24.74 15.22 23.48
CA PHE A 607 -24.55 13.81 23.22
C PHE A 607 -23.88 13.56 21.85
N ALA A 608 -24.36 14.23 20.79
CA ALA A 608 -23.76 14.13 19.47
C ALA A 608 -22.31 14.63 19.46
N MET A 609 -22.02 15.74 20.14
CA MET A 609 -20.66 16.23 20.31
C MET A 609 -19.77 15.24 21.08
N TYR A 610 -20.30 14.54 22.10
CA TYR A 610 -19.56 13.48 22.79
C TYR A 610 -19.10 12.41 21.82
N VAL A 611 -20.01 11.85 21.01
CA VAL A 611 -19.69 10.78 20.07
C VAL A 611 -18.79 11.27 18.93
N ALA A 612 -19.10 12.42 18.35
CA ALA A 612 -18.49 12.90 17.12
C ALA A 612 -17.19 13.70 17.31
N PHE A 613 -16.72 13.98 18.54
CA PHE A 613 -15.63 14.93 18.76
C PHE A 613 -14.36 14.63 17.94
N PHE A 614 -14.05 15.49 16.97
CA PHE A 614 -13.02 15.19 15.95
C PHE A 614 -11.63 14.83 16.47
N PRO A 615 -11.10 15.40 17.59
CA PRO A 615 -9.77 15.04 18.05
C PRO A 615 -9.69 13.56 18.41
N GLN A 616 -10.79 12.94 18.87
CA GLN A 616 -10.80 11.53 19.24
C GLN A 616 -11.47 10.60 18.22
N LEU A 617 -12.29 11.13 17.32
CA LEU A 617 -13.29 10.36 16.58
C LEU A 617 -12.75 9.15 15.79
N ILE A 618 -11.62 9.33 15.09
CA ILE A 618 -11.11 8.31 14.17
C ILE A 618 -10.36 7.20 14.93
N ALA A 619 -9.40 7.58 15.79
CA ALA A 619 -8.57 6.62 16.54
C ALA A 619 -7.98 7.18 17.84
N GLY A 620 -8.66 8.17 18.44
CA GLY A 620 -8.23 8.71 19.73
C GLY A 620 -8.59 7.77 20.90
N PRO A 621 -8.34 8.21 22.13
CA PRO A 621 -8.76 7.47 23.32
C PRO A 621 -10.26 7.17 23.29
N ILE A 622 -10.65 5.95 23.65
CA ILE A 622 -12.05 5.59 23.86
C ILE A 622 -12.53 6.31 25.12
N VAL A 623 -13.22 7.43 24.94
CA VAL A 623 -13.61 8.32 26.03
C VAL A 623 -14.91 7.87 26.70
N ARG A 624 -14.98 8.06 28.01
CA ARG A 624 -16.18 7.81 28.81
C ARG A 624 -17.06 9.03 28.90
N ALA A 625 -18.35 8.85 28.66
CA ALA A 625 -19.36 9.88 28.89
C ALA A 625 -19.28 10.47 30.32
N ALA A 626 -18.99 9.62 31.32
CA ALA A 626 -18.83 10.03 32.73
C ALA A 626 -17.79 11.12 32.95
N HIS A 627 -16.75 11.17 32.12
CA HIS A 627 -15.68 12.17 32.23
C HIS A 627 -15.89 13.34 31.26
N PHE A 628 -16.44 13.08 30.08
CA PHE A 628 -16.51 14.07 29.00
C PHE A 628 -17.75 14.96 29.03
N LEU A 629 -18.93 14.41 29.36
CA LEU A 629 -20.17 15.20 29.41
C LEU A 629 -20.15 16.29 30.51
N PRO A 630 -19.61 16.03 31.73
CA PRO A 630 -19.47 17.09 32.74
C PRO A 630 -18.58 18.25 32.25
N ASP A 631 -17.54 17.95 31.48
CA ASP A 631 -16.64 18.91 30.82
C ASP A 631 -17.34 19.70 29.68
N MET A 632 -18.61 19.46 29.37
CA MET A 632 -19.43 20.33 28.49
C MET A 632 -20.44 21.19 29.26
N ALA A 633 -20.76 20.83 30.51
CA ALA A 633 -21.87 21.41 31.27
C ALA A 633 -21.51 22.74 31.97
N GLY A 634 -20.23 22.99 32.27
CA GLY A 634 -19.78 24.17 33.01
C GLY A 634 -19.71 25.48 32.19
N ARG A 635 -20.49 26.51 32.55
CA ARG A 635 -20.53 27.81 31.85
C ARG A 635 -19.23 28.63 31.82
N ALA A 636 -18.19 28.29 32.59
CA ALA A 636 -17.07 29.21 32.88
C ALA A 636 -15.64 28.67 32.68
N ARG A 637 -15.44 27.40 32.27
CA ARG A 637 -14.09 26.77 32.28
C ARG A 637 -13.51 26.41 30.91
N HIS A 638 -14.31 26.41 29.85
CA HIS A 638 -13.93 25.76 28.59
C HIS A 638 -13.08 26.60 27.64
N PHE A 639 -12.81 27.87 27.96
CA PHE A 639 -11.83 28.71 27.26
C PHE A 639 -11.20 29.73 28.21
N ALA A 640 -10.93 29.33 29.46
CA ALA A 640 -9.95 30.08 30.24
C ALA A 640 -8.61 29.78 29.58
N VAL A 641 -8.14 30.70 28.71
CA VAL A 641 -6.81 30.68 28.09
C VAL A 641 -5.79 30.84 29.22
N ASN A 642 -5.64 29.77 30.00
CA ASN A 642 -4.51 29.62 30.88
C ASN A 642 -3.37 29.32 29.93
N ASP A 643 -2.52 30.33 29.72
CA ASP A 643 -1.31 30.26 28.93
C ASP A 643 -0.54 28.95 29.16
N ARG A 644 -0.54 28.45 30.40
CA ARG A 644 0.10 27.17 30.74
C ARG A 644 -0.57 25.95 30.09
N ARG A 645 -1.91 25.89 30.04
CA ARG A 645 -2.63 24.78 29.40
C ARG A 645 -2.51 24.84 27.89
N PHE A 646 -2.56 26.04 27.32
CA PHE A 646 -2.40 26.25 25.88
C PHE A 646 -1.00 25.83 25.42
N GLY A 647 0.06 26.35 26.07
CA GLY A 647 1.44 25.93 25.79
C GLY A 647 1.66 24.44 26.03
N ALA A 648 1.02 23.87 27.05
CA ALA A 648 1.10 22.45 27.34
C ALA A 648 0.41 21.57 26.29
N GLY A 649 -0.62 22.07 25.61
CA GLY A 649 -1.29 21.43 24.47
C GLY A 649 -0.45 21.50 23.20
N LEU A 650 0.11 22.69 22.88
CA LEU A 650 1.03 22.87 21.74
C LEU A 650 2.25 21.95 21.84
N PHE A 651 2.85 21.85 23.03
CA PHE A 651 3.96 20.93 23.26
C PHE A 651 3.57 19.46 23.02
N THR A 652 2.38 19.05 23.46
CA THR A 652 1.90 17.68 23.23
C THR A 652 1.66 17.40 21.75
N ILE A 653 1.10 18.35 20.97
CA ILE A 653 0.96 18.22 19.52
C ILE A 653 2.34 18.07 18.86
N ALA A 654 3.30 18.93 19.22
CA ALA A 654 4.65 18.88 18.66
C ALA A 654 5.33 17.52 18.93
N VAL A 655 5.26 17.02 20.17
CA VAL A 655 5.77 15.67 20.50
C VAL A 655 5.08 14.58 19.69
N GLY A 656 3.76 14.69 19.50
CA GLY A 656 3.00 13.73 18.70
C GLY A 656 3.42 13.71 17.23
N LEU A 657 3.60 14.88 16.63
CA LEU A 657 4.11 15.03 15.25
C LEU A 657 5.53 14.47 15.10
N LEU A 658 6.40 14.70 16.09
CA LEU A 658 7.76 14.15 16.09
C LEU A 658 7.75 12.62 16.09
N LYS A 659 6.98 12.02 17.01
CA LYS A 659 6.83 10.56 17.10
C LYS A 659 6.29 9.98 15.79
N LYS A 660 5.21 10.56 15.24
CA LYS A 660 4.61 10.14 13.99
C LYS A 660 5.61 10.17 12.83
N SER A 661 6.40 11.24 12.73
CA SER A 661 7.41 11.39 11.68
C SER A 661 8.52 10.32 11.76
N PHE A 662 8.99 10.00 12.96
CA PHE A 662 9.95 8.90 13.15
C PHE A 662 9.34 7.52 12.93
N ALA A 663 8.06 7.33 13.24
CA ALA A 663 7.36 6.09 12.92
C ALA A 663 7.27 5.87 11.41
N ASP A 664 6.94 6.90 10.64
CA ASP A 664 6.91 6.84 9.17
C ASP A 664 8.30 6.52 8.59
N ARG A 665 9.36 7.09 9.18
CA ARG A 665 10.74 6.77 8.77
C ARG A 665 11.11 5.31 9.04
N LEU A 666 10.79 4.77 10.21
CA LEU A 666 11.03 3.37 10.56
C LEU A 666 10.24 2.40 9.67
N ALA A 667 9.00 2.76 9.32
CA ALA A 667 8.17 1.99 8.40
C ALA A 667 8.92 1.76 7.08
N LEU A 668 9.41 2.86 6.49
CA LEU A 668 10.08 2.87 5.18
C LEU A 668 11.50 2.30 5.20
N SER A 669 12.23 2.44 6.31
CA SER A 669 13.67 2.08 6.33
C SER A 669 13.96 0.70 6.89
N ALA A 670 12.99 0.03 7.53
CA ALA A 670 13.27 -1.16 8.31
C ALA A 670 12.13 -2.15 8.48
N VAL A 671 10.87 -1.76 8.20
CA VAL A 671 9.71 -2.59 8.56
C VAL A 671 8.95 -3.07 7.35
N ASP A 672 8.49 -2.17 6.47
CA ASP A 672 7.51 -2.51 5.44
C ASP A 672 8.04 -3.58 4.48
N ASP A 673 9.27 -3.43 3.99
CA ASP A 673 9.88 -4.38 3.05
C ASP A 673 10.18 -5.73 3.71
N VAL A 674 10.67 -5.71 4.96
CA VAL A 674 11.03 -6.93 5.70
C VAL A 674 9.80 -7.76 6.03
N PHE A 675 8.68 -7.13 6.42
CA PHE A 675 7.44 -7.86 6.67
C PHE A 675 6.70 -8.27 5.40
N ALA A 676 6.94 -7.58 4.26
CA ALA A 676 6.37 -7.95 2.97
C ALA A 676 7.07 -9.19 2.38
N VAL A 677 8.41 -9.25 2.43
CA VAL A 677 9.20 -10.34 1.83
C VAL A 677 10.36 -10.73 2.76
N PRO A 678 10.09 -11.39 3.90
CA PRO A 678 11.11 -11.66 4.91
C PRO A 678 12.26 -12.55 4.41
N GLY A 679 12.02 -13.38 3.40
CA GLY A 679 13.04 -14.26 2.81
C GLY A 679 14.19 -13.52 2.11
N MET A 680 14.09 -12.20 1.87
CA MET A 680 15.18 -11.41 1.28
C MET A 680 16.17 -10.85 2.32
N PHE A 681 15.85 -10.97 3.61
CA PHE A 681 16.59 -10.33 4.68
C PHE A 681 17.28 -11.35 5.60
N SER A 682 18.42 -10.97 6.16
CA SER A 682 19.12 -11.78 7.15
C SER A 682 18.37 -11.87 8.47
N PRO A 683 18.64 -12.89 9.31
CA PRO A 683 18.03 -13.00 10.63
C PRO A 683 18.22 -11.76 11.51
N ILE A 684 19.34 -11.05 11.37
CA ILE A 684 19.60 -9.86 12.18
C ILE A 684 18.83 -8.64 11.68
N GLU A 685 18.60 -8.51 10.37
CA GLU A 685 17.71 -7.51 9.80
C GLU A 685 16.25 -7.82 10.14
N ILE A 686 15.86 -9.09 10.09
CA ILE A 686 14.56 -9.55 10.56
C ILE A 686 14.37 -9.21 12.04
N ALA A 687 15.34 -9.53 12.90
CA ALA A 687 15.29 -9.16 14.30
C ALA A 687 15.17 -7.63 14.47
N LEU A 688 16.01 -6.85 13.78
CA LEU A 688 15.96 -5.39 13.80
C LEU A 688 14.60 -4.85 13.35
N SER A 689 13.98 -5.45 12.33
CA SER A 689 12.66 -5.06 11.84
C SER A 689 11.57 -5.25 12.89
N VAL A 690 11.66 -6.28 13.74
CA VAL A 690 10.72 -6.48 14.85
C VAL A 690 10.88 -5.40 15.92
N TYR A 691 12.11 -5.03 16.26
CA TYR A 691 12.39 -3.91 17.17
C TYR A 691 11.94 -2.56 16.59
N ALA A 692 12.23 -2.33 15.31
CA ALA A 692 11.80 -1.14 14.57
C ALA A 692 10.27 -1.07 14.51
N TYR A 693 9.59 -2.18 14.25
CA TYR A 693 8.14 -2.26 14.23
C TYR A 693 7.54 -1.98 15.61
N GLY A 694 8.15 -2.48 16.69
CA GLY A 694 7.76 -2.14 18.06
C GLY A 694 7.79 -0.63 18.31
N LEU A 695 8.85 0.07 17.89
CA LEU A 695 8.90 1.53 17.99
C LEU A 695 7.92 2.22 17.04
N GLN A 696 7.78 1.74 15.80
CA GLN A 696 6.83 2.28 14.81
C GLN A 696 5.40 2.23 15.35
N ILE A 697 4.88 1.06 15.73
CA ILE A 697 3.50 0.92 16.22
C ILE A 697 3.27 1.78 17.45
N TYR A 698 4.26 1.88 18.35
CA TYR A 698 4.15 2.74 19.53
C TYR A 698 4.15 4.22 19.20
N TRP A 699 5.09 4.69 18.40
CA TRP A 699 5.24 6.12 18.08
C TRP A 699 4.16 6.61 17.14
N ASP A 700 3.70 5.78 16.20
CA ASP A 700 2.58 6.11 15.34
C ASP A 700 1.30 6.31 16.15
N PHE A 701 0.95 5.32 16.99
CA PHE A 701 -0.29 5.35 17.76
C PHE A 701 -0.25 6.33 18.93
N SER A 702 0.86 6.37 19.68
CA SER A 702 1.01 7.36 20.75
C SER A 702 1.17 8.77 20.19
N GLY A 703 1.80 8.93 19.02
CA GLY A 703 1.91 10.22 18.34
C GLY A 703 0.55 10.75 17.91
N TYR A 704 -0.27 9.91 17.27
CA TYR A 704 -1.66 10.24 16.94
C TYR A 704 -2.46 10.64 18.20
N THR A 705 -2.36 9.85 19.28
CA THR A 705 -3.07 10.13 20.53
C THR A 705 -2.58 11.41 21.21
N ASP A 706 -1.28 11.72 21.14
CA ASP A 706 -0.71 12.96 21.67
C ASP A 706 -1.25 14.18 20.90
N ILE A 707 -1.36 14.10 19.56
CA ILE A 707 -1.98 15.16 18.76
C ILE A 707 -3.46 15.33 19.16
N ALA A 708 -4.22 14.24 19.28
CA ALA A 708 -5.60 14.27 19.75
C ALA A 708 -5.76 14.93 21.13
N LEU A 709 -4.93 14.53 22.10
CA LEU A 709 -4.91 15.08 23.46
C LEU A 709 -4.56 16.57 23.46
N GLY A 710 -3.57 16.97 22.67
CA GLY A 710 -3.14 18.34 22.51
C GLY A 710 -4.23 19.21 21.90
N SER A 711 -4.82 18.79 20.78
CA SER A 711 -5.92 19.49 20.11
C SER A 711 -7.15 19.64 21.01
N ALA A 712 -7.52 18.58 21.74
CA ALA A 712 -8.60 18.66 22.73
C ALA A 712 -8.28 19.66 23.86
N ALA A 713 -7.03 19.66 24.35
CA ALA A 713 -6.59 20.59 25.39
C ALA A 713 -6.60 22.05 24.92
N LEU A 714 -6.24 22.34 23.66
CA LEU A 714 -6.37 23.67 23.07
C LEU A 714 -7.84 24.13 22.99
N LEU A 715 -8.75 23.19 22.76
CA LEU A 715 -10.20 23.42 22.78
C LEU A 715 -10.79 23.37 24.21
N GLY A 716 -9.97 23.22 25.25
CA GLY A 716 -10.40 23.25 26.65
C GLY A 716 -11.02 21.95 27.17
N PHE A 717 -10.90 20.85 26.44
CA PHE A 717 -11.35 19.51 26.85
C PHE A 717 -10.19 18.65 27.34
N ARG A 718 -10.49 17.69 28.21
CA ARG A 718 -9.52 16.71 28.69
C ARG A 718 -9.90 15.32 28.20
N LEU A 719 -8.99 14.68 27.47
CA LEU A 719 -9.13 13.28 27.09
C LEU A 719 -8.24 12.40 27.97
N THR A 720 -8.55 11.12 28.02
CA THR A 720 -7.79 10.11 28.77
C THR A 720 -6.48 9.76 28.05
N HIS A 721 -5.44 9.41 28.80
CA HIS A 721 -4.17 8.98 28.21
C HIS A 721 -4.24 7.50 27.77
N ASN A 722 -3.72 7.19 26.58
CA ASN A 722 -3.63 5.81 26.09
C ASN A 722 -2.31 5.11 26.41
N PHE A 723 -1.23 5.85 26.64
CA PHE A 723 0.10 5.27 26.75
C PHE A 723 0.87 5.79 27.96
N ASN A 724 1.60 4.89 28.62
CA ASN A 724 2.47 5.22 29.75
C ASN A 724 3.76 4.37 29.75
N GLN A 725 4.68 4.70 28.83
CA GLN A 725 5.96 4.01 28.60
C GLN A 725 5.81 2.47 28.61
N PRO A 726 5.00 1.89 27.69
CA PRO A 726 4.62 0.48 27.71
C PRO A 726 5.78 -0.51 27.73
N TYR A 727 6.86 -0.27 26.98
CA TYR A 727 8.04 -1.17 26.97
C TYR A 727 8.90 -1.16 28.25
N ARG A 728 8.58 -0.32 29.24
CA ARG A 728 9.18 -0.42 30.59
C ARG A 728 8.46 -1.41 31.50
N ALA A 729 7.35 -1.99 31.04
CA ALA A 729 6.58 -2.97 31.81
C ALA A 729 7.46 -4.12 32.28
N GLN A 730 7.28 -4.58 33.52
CA GLN A 730 8.01 -5.73 34.09
C GLN A 730 7.26 -7.06 33.95
N SER A 731 6.14 -7.04 33.22
CA SER A 731 5.29 -8.19 32.95
C SER A 731 4.23 -7.85 31.88
N ILE A 732 3.55 -8.86 31.32
CA ILE A 732 2.52 -8.67 30.28
C ILE A 732 1.28 -7.97 30.83
N SER A 733 0.85 -8.30 32.05
CA SER A 733 -0.23 -7.59 32.73
C SER A 733 0.13 -6.12 33.00
N ASP A 734 1.41 -5.80 33.25
CA ASP A 734 1.86 -4.41 33.39
C ASP A 734 1.90 -3.68 32.05
N PHE A 735 2.29 -4.37 30.98
CA PHE A 735 2.24 -3.83 29.62
C PHE A 735 0.82 -3.38 29.25
N TRP A 736 -0.19 -4.20 29.48
CA TRP A 736 -1.60 -3.85 29.20
C TRP A 736 -2.19 -2.75 30.11
N ARG A 737 -1.54 -2.43 31.23
CA ARG A 737 -1.87 -1.23 32.04
C ARG A 737 -1.24 0.05 31.52
N ARG A 738 -0.32 -0.06 30.55
CA ARG A 738 0.48 1.04 29.99
C ARG A 738 0.29 1.21 28.48
N TRP A 739 -0.24 0.20 27.81
CA TRP A 739 -0.53 0.17 26.37
C TRP A 739 -2.04 0.28 26.15
N HIS A 740 -2.46 1.15 25.23
CA HIS A 740 -3.85 1.34 24.82
C HIS A 740 -4.85 1.34 26.01
N ILE A 741 -4.54 2.15 27.02
CA ILE A 741 -5.20 2.14 28.33
C ILE A 741 -6.72 2.32 28.22
N SER A 742 -7.22 3.14 27.30
CA SER A 742 -8.67 3.33 27.10
C SER A 742 -9.35 2.01 26.71
N LEU A 743 -8.80 1.28 25.74
CA LEU A 743 -9.31 -0.03 25.31
C LEU A 743 -9.17 -1.06 26.42
N GLY A 744 -8.01 -1.14 27.07
CA GLY A 744 -7.77 -2.09 28.16
C GLY A 744 -8.75 -1.89 29.33
N SER A 745 -9.02 -0.63 29.70
CA SER A 745 -10.04 -0.30 30.70
C SER A 745 -11.46 -0.65 30.23
N TRP A 746 -11.74 -0.48 28.94
CA TRP A 746 -13.03 -0.85 28.35
C TRP A 746 -13.30 -2.33 28.38
N LEU A 747 -12.36 -3.12 27.88
CA LEU A 747 -12.45 -4.58 27.93
C LEU A 747 -12.56 -5.06 29.37
N ARG A 748 -11.83 -4.44 30.30
CA ARG A 748 -11.94 -4.78 31.72
C ARG A 748 -13.34 -4.53 32.29
N ASP A 749 -13.87 -3.31 32.11
CA ASP A 749 -15.06 -2.84 32.84
C ASP A 749 -16.39 -3.28 32.19
N TYR A 750 -16.38 -3.57 30.89
CA TYR A 750 -17.58 -3.90 30.11
C TYR A 750 -17.61 -5.35 29.60
N LEU A 751 -16.49 -6.07 29.66
CA LEU A 751 -16.42 -7.47 29.23
C LEU A 751 -15.87 -8.40 30.34
N TYR A 752 -14.64 -8.20 30.80
CA TYR A 752 -13.97 -9.08 31.77
C TYR A 752 -14.69 -9.15 33.13
N ILE A 753 -15.02 -8.00 33.74
CA ILE A 753 -15.71 -7.96 35.04
C ILE A 753 -17.11 -8.60 34.96
N PRO A 754 -17.95 -8.26 33.94
CA PRO A 754 -19.24 -8.93 33.75
C PRO A 754 -19.18 -10.45 33.58
N LEU A 755 -18.12 -11.00 32.97
CA LEU A 755 -17.91 -12.45 32.85
C LEU A 755 -17.56 -13.15 34.19
N GLY A 756 -17.39 -12.38 35.27
CA GLY A 756 -16.99 -12.88 36.60
C GLY A 756 -15.58 -12.47 37.03
N GLY A 757 -14.85 -11.77 36.16
CA GLY A 757 -13.54 -11.19 36.41
C GLY A 757 -12.56 -12.19 37.01
N ALA A 758 -11.86 -11.76 38.07
CA ALA A 758 -10.91 -12.60 38.78
C ALA A 758 -11.56 -13.61 39.75
N ARG A 759 -12.89 -13.54 39.95
CA ARG A 759 -13.61 -14.33 40.98
C ARG A 759 -14.09 -15.67 40.46
N ARG A 760 -14.51 -15.75 39.19
CA ARG A 760 -15.03 -16.98 38.57
C ARG A 760 -14.33 -17.21 37.24
N ARG A 761 -13.79 -18.42 37.05
CA ARG A 761 -13.11 -18.85 35.80
C ARG A 761 -12.13 -17.80 35.23
N PRO A 762 -11.18 -17.28 36.04
CA PRO A 762 -10.34 -16.16 35.65
C PRO A 762 -9.52 -16.42 34.39
N ALA A 763 -9.07 -17.66 34.16
CA ALA A 763 -8.33 -18.03 32.95
C ALA A 763 -9.21 -17.92 31.70
N ILE A 764 -10.41 -18.50 31.72
CA ILE A 764 -11.36 -18.43 30.59
C ILE A 764 -11.74 -16.97 30.31
N ASN A 765 -12.03 -16.19 31.36
CA ASN A 765 -12.37 -14.79 31.20
C ASN A 765 -11.24 -13.98 30.56
N LEU A 766 -9.98 -14.22 30.95
CA LEU A 766 -8.81 -13.59 30.32
C LEU A 766 -8.67 -14.00 28.86
N LEU A 767 -8.78 -15.30 28.54
CA LEU A 767 -8.69 -15.80 27.17
C LEU A 767 -9.78 -15.20 26.27
N VAL A 768 -11.04 -15.22 26.70
CA VAL A 768 -12.16 -14.63 25.95
C VAL A 768 -11.96 -13.12 25.76
N THR A 769 -11.53 -12.42 26.81
CA THR A 769 -11.27 -10.97 26.73
C THR A 769 -10.17 -10.65 25.71
N MET A 770 -9.07 -11.41 25.73
CA MET A 770 -7.95 -11.17 24.83
C MET A 770 -8.19 -11.65 23.40
N LEU A 771 -8.94 -12.73 23.19
CA LEU A 771 -9.40 -13.17 21.86
C LEU A 771 -10.28 -12.09 21.21
N LEU A 772 -11.26 -11.57 21.94
CA LEU A 772 -12.12 -10.49 21.45
C LEU A 772 -11.35 -9.18 21.28
N CYS A 773 -10.31 -8.94 22.09
CA CYS A 773 -9.37 -7.84 21.88
C CYS A 773 -8.61 -7.97 20.56
N GLY A 774 -8.09 -9.17 20.27
CA GLY A 774 -7.44 -9.48 18.99
C GLY A 774 -8.39 -9.26 17.81
N LEU A 775 -9.58 -9.85 17.86
CA LEU A 775 -10.60 -9.67 16.82
C LEU A 775 -11.00 -8.20 16.63
N TRP A 776 -11.10 -7.44 17.73
CA TRP A 776 -11.37 -5.99 17.66
C TRP A 776 -10.29 -5.23 16.88
N HIS A 777 -9.04 -5.68 16.92
CA HIS A 777 -7.96 -5.04 16.17
C HIS A 777 -8.09 -5.28 14.66
N GLY A 778 -8.36 -6.51 14.20
CA GLY A 778 -8.53 -6.76 12.77
C GLY A 778 -9.23 -8.07 12.41
N ALA A 779 -9.71 -8.15 11.18
CA ALA A 779 -10.54 -9.24 10.66
C ALA A 779 -9.71 -10.36 10.01
N GLY A 780 -8.86 -11.03 10.79
CA GLY A 780 -7.98 -12.10 10.32
C GLY A 780 -7.51 -13.04 11.42
N TRP A 781 -7.17 -14.28 11.05
CA TRP A 781 -6.76 -15.32 12.01
C TRP A 781 -5.49 -14.98 12.78
N GLN A 782 -4.57 -14.23 12.19
CA GLN A 782 -3.36 -13.75 12.86
C GLN A 782 -3.69 -12.85 14.06
N PHE A 783 -4.75 -12.04 14.01
CA PHE A 783 -5.20 -11.22 15.14
C PHE A 783 -5.86 -12.05 16.25
N VAL A 784 -6.60 -13.09 15.88
CA VAL A 784 -7.17 -14.05 16.83
C VAL A 784 -6.05 -14.77 17.58
N LEU A 785 -5.03 -15.25 16.86
CA LEU A 785 -3.86 -15.89 17.46
C LEU A 785 -3.04 -14.91 18.31
N TRP A 786 -2.91 -13.65 17.89
CA TRP A 786 -2.29 -12.60 18.70
C TRP A 786 -3.02 -12.38 20.04
N GLY A 787 -4.36 -12.32 20.00
CA GLY A 787 -5.19 -12.24 21.19
C GLY A 787 -5.02 -13.47 22.11
N LEU A 788 -5.04 -14.66 21.52
CA LEU A 788 -4.80 -15.91 22.24
C LEU A 788 -3.41 -15.92 22.91
N TYR A 789 -2.37 -15.52 22.18
CA TYR A 789 -1.00 -15.43 22.66
C TYR A 789 -0.89 -14.56 23.91
N HIS A 790 -1.40 -13.33 23.87
CA HIS A 790 -1.39 -12.45 25.04
C HIS A 790 -2.26 -12.99 26.19
N GLY A 791 -3.41 -13.60 25.89
CA GLY A 791 -4.26 -14.24 26.88
C GLY A 791 -3.55 -15.36 27.63
N LEU A 792 -2.87 -16.26 26.90
CA LEU A 792 -2.09 -17.35 27.47
C LEU A 792 -0.94 -16.84 28.34
N LEU A 793 -0.21 -15.82 27.89
CA LEU A 793 0.85 -15.20 28.68
C LEU A 793 0.34 -14.63 30.00
N MET A 794 -0.81 -13.96 30.00
CA MET A 794 -1.40 -13.40 31.23
C MET A 794 -1.91 -14.50 32.18
N VAL A 795 -2.44 -15.61 31.64
CA VAL A 795 -2.82 -16.78 32.45
C VAL A 795 -1.59 -17.42 33.09
N LEU A 796 -0.51 -17.61 32.32
CA LEU A 796 0.75 -18.15 32.81
C LEU A 796 1.38 -17.25 33.88
N GLU A 797 1.42 -15.94 33.62
CA GLU A 797 1.93 -14.92 34.56
C GLU A 797 1.16 -14.94 35.90
N ARG A 798 -0.16 -15.14 35.85
CA ARG A 798 -1.01 -15.29 37.03
C ARG A 798 -0.68 -16.57 37.78
N TRP A 799 -0.50 -17.70 37.08
CA TRP A 799 -0.22 -18.99 37.69
C TRP A 799 1.15 -19.02 38.37
N LEU A 800 2.15 -18.35 37.77
CA LEU A 800 3.49 -18.17 38.34
C LEU A 800 3.56 -17.09 39.43
N GLY A 801 2.46 -16.37 39.73
CA GLY A 801 2.45 -15.29 40.72
C GLY A 801 3.31 -14.08 40.36
N LEU A 802 3.69 -13.92 39.09
CA LEU A 802 4.57 -12.86 38.60
C LEU A 802 3.82 -11.54 38.33
N GLY A 803 2.49 -11.61 38.22
CA GLY A 803 1.54 -10.54 37.85
C GLY A 803 1.63 -9.19 38.55
N ARG A 804 2.07 -9.22 39.81
CA ARG A 804 2.02 -8.08 40.73
C ARG A 804 3.37 -7.76 41.38
N ARG A 805 4.41 -8.52 41.06
CA ARG A 805 5.74 -8.30 41.61
C ARG A 805 6.43 -7.19 40.84
N THR A 806 6.74 -6.09 41.52
CA THR A 806 7.68 -5.09 41.02
C THR A 806 9.06 -5.40 41.58
N SER A 807 10.08 -5.25 40.74
CA SER A 807 11.47 -5.50 41.12
C SER A 807 12.32 -4.30 40.72
N THR A 808 13.37 -4.02 41.49
CA THR A 808 14.31 -2.94 41.21
C THR A 808 15.67 -3.53 40.82
N GLY A 809 16.61 -2.67 40.40
CA GLY A 809 17.95 -3.09 40.00
C GLY A 809 17.96 -4.06 38.81
N VAL A 810 18.90 -5.01 38.83
CA VAL A 810 19.12 -6.00 37.77
C VAL A 810 17.87 -6.86 37.51
N MET A 811 17.18 -7.29 38.58
CA MET A 811 15.96 -8.08 38.43
C MET A 811 14.83 -7.29 37.76
N GLY A 812 14.70 -6.00 38.07
CA GLY A 812 13.77 -5.11 37.38
C GLY A 812 14.08 -5.00 35.88
N PHE A 813 15.35 -4.81 35.53
CA PHE A 813 15.81 -4.74 34.14
C PHE A 813 15.58 -6.05 33.38
N LEU A 814 15.92 -7.20 33.98
CA LEU A 814 15.71 -8.52 33.38
C LEU A 814 14.22 -8.78 33.11
N ARG A 815 13.36 -8.49 34.08
CA ARG A 815 11.90 -8.63 33.91
C ARG A 815 11.36 -7.72 32.80
N SER A 816 11.81 -6.48 32.72
CA SER A 816 11.42 -5.57 31.64
C SER A 816 11.91 -6.06 30.28
N THR A 817 13.12 -6.60 30.21
CA THR A 817 13.69 -7.16 28.98
C THR A 817 12.89 -8.37 28.52
N ILE A 818 12.57 -9.32 29.41
CA ILE A 818 11.75 -10.48 29.09
C ILE A 818 10.35 -10.05 28.62
N ALA A 819 9.69 -9.14 29.34
CA ALA A 819 8.38 -8.64 28.95
C ALA A 819 8.40 -7.95 27.58
N LEU A 820 9.45 -7.16 27.29
CA LEU A 820 9.65 -6.55 25.98
C LEU A 820 9.74 -7.61 24.88
N HIS A 821 10.60 -8.62 25.02
CA HIS A 821 10.78 -9.65 23.99
C HIS A 821 9.50 -10.45 23.74
N LEU A 822 8.75 -10.78 24.79
CA LEU A 822 7.44 -11.43 24.65
C LEU A 822 6.44 -10.54 23.90
N VAL A 823 6.42 -9.24 24.18
CA VAL A 823 5.56 -8.30 23.44
C VAL A 823 6.00 -8.19 21.97
N LEU A 824 7.31 -8.11 21.70
CA LEU A 824 7.86 -8.06 20.34
C LEU A 824 7.54 -9.32 19.53
N ALA A 825 7.60 -10.50 20.15
CA ALA A 825 7.18 -11.74 19.51
C ALA A 825 5.70 -11.71 19.13
N GLY A 826 4.85 -11.16 20.00
CA GLY A 826 3.44 -10.90 19.68
C GLY A 826 3.29 -9.98 18.46
N TRP A 827 4.12 -8.94 18.33
CA TRP A 827 4.03 -8.03 17.20
C TRP A 827 4.27 -8.65 15.82
N ILE A 828 4.99 -9.78 15.74
CA ILE A 828 5.12 -10.54 14.48
C ILE A 828 3.75 -11.02 14.00
N LEU A 829 2.94 -11.60 14.91
CA LEU A 829 1.57 -12.04 14.62
C LEU A 829 0.67 -10.87 14.21
N PHE A 830 0.91 -9.69 14.78
CA PHE A 830 0.08 -8.51 14.55
C PHE A 830 0.36 -7.85 13.19
N ARG A 831 1.62 -7.85 12.71
CA ARG A 831 2.04 -7.16 11.47
C ARG A 831 2.01 -8.01 10.22
N ALA A 832 2.20 -9.33 10.36
CA ALA A 832 2.32 -10.23 9.22
C ALA A 832 1.03 -10.27 8.36
N ALA A 833 1.21 -10.43 7.05
CA ALA A 833 0.12 -10.57 6.07
C ALA A 833 -0.51 -11.97 6.14
N GLY A 834 -1.31 -12.22 7.18
CA GLY A 834 -1.96 -13.51 7.39
C GLY A 834 -1.04 -14.59 7.99
N LEU A 835 -1.58 -15.80 8.15
CA LEU A 835 -0.88 -16.92 8.77
C LEU A 835 0.34 -17.38 7.96
N SER A 836 0.25 -17.34 6.63
CA SER A 836 1.39 -17.64 5.74
C SER A 836 2.52 -16.63 5.93
N GLY A 837 2.21 -15.34 6.05
CA GLY A 837 3.19 -14.30 6.35
C GLY A 837 3.92 -14.57 7.66
N VAL A 838 3.21 -15.00 8.72
CA VAL A 838 3.84 -15.40 9.99
C VAL A 838 4.82 -16.56 9.79
N GLY A 839 4.40 -17.61 9.07
CA GLY A 839 5.24 -18.78 8.78
C GLY A 839 6.51 -18.41 8.03
N ASN A 840 6.38 -17.59 6.97
CA ASN A 840 7.51 -17.11 6.17
C ASN A 840 8.50 -16.30 7.00
N PHE A 841 7.99 -15.43 7.88
CA PHE A 841 8.82 -14.60 8.75
C PHE A 841 9.62 -15.43 9.77
N LEU A 842 8.97 -16.42 10.38
CA LEU A 842 9.63 -17.35 11.31
C LEU A 842 10.66 -18.23 10.59
N GLN A 843 10.35 -18.71 9.38
CA GLN A 843 11.28 -19.51 8.59
C GLN A 843 12.53 -18.70 8.23
N ALA A 844 12.35 -17.47 7.74
CA ALA A 844 13.47 -16.59 7.38
C ALA A 844 14.34 -16.23 8.59
N SER A 845 13.74 -16.10 9.78
CA SER A 845 14.48 -15.86 11.04
C SER A 845 15.46 -16.98 11.40
N LEU A 846 15.29 -18.19 10.85
CA LEU A 846 16.10 -19.37 11.13
C LEU A 846 17.15 -19.68 10.04
N GLN A 847 17.16 -18.92 8.94
CA GLN A 847 18.12 -19.12 7.85
C GLN A 847 19.48 -18.51 8.20
N SER A 848 20.58 -19.05 7.68
CA SER A 848 21.93 -18.51 7.94
C SER A 848 22.40 -17.65 6.76
N THR A 849 21.97 -16.40 6.73
CA THR A 849 22.38 -15.41 5.71
C THR A 849 23.08 -14.22 6.38
N PRO A 850 24.20 -13.72 5.80
CA PRO A 850 24.89 -12.54 6.34
C PRO A 850 24.05 -11.27 6.15
N ALA A 851 24.14 -10.31 7.08
CA ALA A 851 23.48 -9.02 6.99
C ALA A 851 24.03 -8.19 5.81
N ARG A 852 23.16 -7.52 5.06
CA ARG A 852 23.54 -6.83 3.81
C ARG A 852 23.22 -5.32 3.83
N ASP A 853 22.12 -4.92 4.48
CA ASP A 853 21.50 -3.60 4.40
C ASP A 853 21.22 -2.95 5.78
N LEU A 854 22.10 -3.16 6.75
CA LEU A 854 21.99 -2.51 8.07
C LEU A 854 22.39 -1.02 7.99
N GLN A 855 21.44 -0.16 7.63
CA GLN A 855 21.65 1.29 7.63
C GLN A 855 21.96 1.81 9.04
N LEU A 856 23.09 2.52 9.19
CA LEU A 856 23.49 3.12 10.48
C LEU A 856 22.42 4.09 11.01
N SER A 857 21.72 4.81 10.13
CA SER A 857 20.60 5.67 10.50
C SER A 857 19.44 4.90 11.13
N THR A 858 19.10 3.73 10.60
CA THR A 858 18.06 2.86 11.16
C THR A 858 18.47 2.36 12.53
N LEU A 859 19.70 1.85 12.67
CA LEU A 859 20.25 1.41 13.95
C LEU A 859 20.27 2.54 14.98
N ALA A 860 20.66 3.75 14.56
CA ALA A 860 20.65 4.93 15.41
C ALA A 860 19.24 5.31 15.86
N ILE A 861 18.25 5.35 14.96
CA ILE A 861 16.86 5.66 15.30
C ILE A 861 16.29 4.62 16.27
N VAL A 862 16.53 3.33 16.02
CA VAL A 862 16.06 2.25 16.91
C VAL A 862 16.74 2.34 18.28
N GLY A 863 18.08 2.47 18.31
CA GLY A 863 18.86 2.54 19.54
C GLY A 863 18.52 3.77 20.38
N VAL A 864 18.53 4.96 19.77
CA VAL A 864 18.13 6.21 20.43
C VAL A 864 16.66 6.18 20.82
N GLY A 865 15.80 5.56 20.01
CA GLY A 865 14.38 5.43 20.28
C GLY A 865 14.08 4.66 21.55
N TYR A 866 14.70 3.48 21.72
CA TYR A 866 14.62 2.73 22.97
C TYR A 866 15.29 3.47 24.13
N LEU A 867 16.46 4.09 23.92
CA LEU A 867 17.12 4.88 24.97
C LEU A 867 16.19 5.98 25.52
N ILE A 868 15.57 6.76 24.64
CA ILE A 868 14.59 7.80 24.99
C ILE A 868 13.38 7.19 25.71
N HIS A 869 12.88 6.05 25.23
CA HIS A 869 11.73 5.37 25.83
C HIS A 869 11.98 4.93 27.28
N PHE A 870 13.21 4.52 27.59
CA PHE A 870 13.61 4.12 28.95
C PHE A 870 13.98 5.29 29.87
N LEU A 871 14.05 6.53 29.36
CA LEU A 871 14.28 7.71 30.21
C LEU A 871 13.16 7.91 31.25
N PRO A 872 13.46 8.48 32.43
CA PRO A 872 12.45 8.77 33.44
C PRO A 872 11.39 9.77 32.94
N VAL A 873 10.11 9.51 33.22
CA VAL A 873 8.98 10.40 32.86
C VAL A 873 9.18 11.84 33.36
N SER A 874 9.92 12.03 34.45
CA SER A 874 10.26 13.35 34.99
C SER A 874 11.08 14.23 34.04
N TRP A 875 11.88 13.64 33.14
CA TRP A 875 12.59 14.40 32.10
C TRP A 875 11.61 15.06 31.13
N PHE A 876 10.63 14.30 30.63
CA PHE A 876 9.58 14.84 29.76
C PHE A 876 8.72 15.89 30.46
N GLY A 877 8.40 15.68 31.74
CA GLY A 877 7.70 16.67 32.57
C GLY A 877 8.49 17.97 32.72
N ARG A 878 9.81 17.90 32.89
CA ARG A 878 10.70 19.07 32.99
C ARG A 878 10.81 19.83 31.68
N THR A 879 11.03 19.15 30.55
CA THR A 879 11.11 19.82 29.23
C THR A 879 9.81 20.52 28.87
N ARG A 880 8.66 19.86 29.12
CA ARG A 880 7.34 20.49 28.99
C ARG A 880 7.21 21.71 29.89
N ALA A 881 7.62 21.61 31.16
CA ALA A 881 7.52 22.73 32.10
C ALA A 881 8.40 23.92 31.71
N VAL A 882 9.59 23.67 31.14
CA VAL A 882 10.47 24.73 30.60
C VAL A 882 9.81 25.42 29.41
N PHE A 883 9.31 24.66 28.42
CA PHE A 883 8.59 25.21 27.27
C PHE A 883 7.38 26.05 27.71
N VAL A 884 6.58 25.51 28.64
CA VAL A 884 5.37 26.16 29.15
C VAL A 884 5.66 27.41 29.99
N ARG A 885 6.83 27.53 30.63
CA ARG A 885 7.22 28.74 31.38
C ARG A 885 7.86 29.80 30.50
N SER A 886 8.35 29.44 29.31
CA SER A 886 8.99 30.39 28.41
C SER A 886 8.00 31.47 27.91
N PRO A 887 8.48 32.70 27.61
CA PRO A 887 7.65 33.74 27.01
C PRO A 887 7.04 33.30 25.67
N TRP A 888 5.87 33.82 25.31
CA TRP A 888 5.17 33.43 24.08
C TRP A 888 6.00 33.61 22.78
N PRO A 889 6.88 34.62 22.61
CA PRO A 889 7.70 34.73 21.41
C PRO A 889 8.71 33.58 21.31
N LEU A 890 9.30 33.17 22.45
CA LEU A 890 10.25 32.07 22.48
C LEU A 890 9.57 30.73 22.15
N ARG A 891 8.32 30.53 22.61
CA ARG A 891 7.52 29.35 22.22
C ARG A 891 7.25 29.34 20.71
N GLY A 892 6.85 30.48 20.16
CA GLY A 892 6.62 30.64 18.72
C GLY A 892 7.87 30.32 17.91
N PHE A 893 9.02 30.87 18.31
CA PHE A 893 10.32 30.58 17.70
C PHE A 893 10.70 29.10 17.80
N THR A 894 10.59 28.49 18.99
CA THR A 894 10.88 27.06 19.18
C THR A 894 9.98 26.18 18.31
N LEU A 895 8.69 26.49 18.21
CA LEU A 895 7.76 25.76 17.34
C LEU A 895 8.06 25.98 15.86
N ALA A 896 8.48 27.19 15.44
CA ALA A 896 8.90 27.46 14.08
C ALA A 896 10.16 26.65 13.69
N VAL A 897 11.18 26.65 14.55
CA VAL A 897 12.39 25.82 14.37
C VAL A 897 12.03 24.34 14.35
N PHE A 898 11.14 23.90 15.22
CA PHE A 898 10.63 22.53 15.23
C PHE A 898 9.91 22.17 13.92
N CYS A 899 9.04 23.04 13.40
CA CYS A 899 8.36 22.84 12.13
C CYS A 899 9.34 22.82 10.95
N LEU A 900 10.38 23.66 10.95
CA LEU A 900 11.46 23.61 9.95
C LEU A 900 12.23 22.28 10.02
N GLY A 901 12.53 21.79 11.23
CA GLY A 901 13.16 20.49 11.43
C GLY A 901 12.28 19.33 10.96
N LEU A 902 10.97 19.37 11.24
CA LEU A 902 10.01 18.40 10.71
C LEU A 902 9.93 18.47 9.19
N TRP A 903 9.94 19.66 8.59
CA TRP A 903 9.92 19.83 7.15
C TRP A 903 11.14 19.17 6.48
N GLN A 904 12.33 19.26 7.10
CA GLN A 904 13.52 18.55 6.65
C GLN A 904 13.39 17.02 6.80
N LEU A 905 12.73 16.54 7.86
CA LEU A 905 12.46 15.10 8.05
C LEU A 905 11.37 14.57 7.09
N GLN A 906 10.47 15.45 6.62
CA GLN A 906 9.35 15.14 5.71
C GLN A 906 9.75 15.02 4.23
N SER A 907 11.04 15.11 3.88
CA SER A 907 11.53 14.71 2.55
C SER A 907 11.40 13.20 2.29
N VAL A 908 10.81 12.46 3.23
CA VAL A 908 10.53 11.04 3.24
C VAL A 908 9.00 10.91 3.30
N GLY A 909 8.38 10.21 2.35
CA GLY A 909 6.91 10.19 2.16
C GLY A 909 6.06 9.91 3.40
N TYR A 910 4.83 10.44 3.41
CA TYR A 910 3.87 10.20 4.49
C TYR A 910 3.34 8.77 4.45
N ARG A 911 3.31 8.07 5.59
CA ARG A 911 2.57 6.81 5.72
C ARG A 911 1.19 7.05 6.36
N PRO A 912 0.14 6.39 5.85
CA PRO A 912 -1.15 6.36 6.53
C PRO A 912 -0.99 5.92 8.00
N PHE A 913 -1.93 6.33 8.84
CA PHE A 913 -1.96 5.89 10.23
C PHE A 913 -2.04 4.36 10.28
N ILE A 914 -1.16 3.71 11.05
CA ILE A 914 -0.94 2.26 11.01
C ILE A 914 -2.20 1.47 11.33
N TYR A 915 -3.09 2.04 12.16
CA TYR A 915 -4.33 1.39 12.54
C TYR A 915 -5.32 1.26 11.37
N PHE A 916 -5.20 2.07 10.30
CA PHE A 916 -6.03 1.91 9.11
C PHE A 916 -5.69 0.66 8.29
N GLN A 917 -4.58 -0.02 8.61
CA GLN A 917 -4.19 -1.27 7.98
C GLN A 917 -4.91 -2.50 8.57
N PHE A 918 -5.71 -2.33 9.65
CA PHE A 918 -6.22 -3.44 10.46
C PHE A 918 -7.75 -3.46 10.65
#